data_AF-A0A6A1Q511-F1
#
_entry.id   AF-A0A6A1Q511-F1
#
_cell.length_a   1.000
_cell.length_b   1.000
_cell.length_c   1.000
_cell.angle_alpha   90.00
_cell.angle_beta   90.00
_cell.angle_gamma   90.00
#
_symmetry.space_group_name_H-M   'P 1'
#
loop_
_entity.id
_entity.type
_entity.pdbx_description
1 polymer ?
#
loop_
_entity_poly.entity_id
_entity_poly.type
_entity_poly.pdbx_seq_one_letter_code
_entity_poly.pdbx_strand_id
1 'polypeptide(L)'
;MQNIMDDMPIYMYSVCNVVAGDQDNWLRTNWVYRGEAERIFIELKFTVRDCNSFPGGASSCKETFNLYYAESDVDYGTNFQKRQFTKIDTIAPDEITVSSDFEARHVKLNVEERSVGPLSRKGFYLAFQDIGACVALLSVRVYYKKCYEKVEDACQACSPGFFKSEASESPCLECPQHTLPSSEGATACECEEGYFRAPQDPLSLPCTRPPSAPHYLTAVGMGAKVELRWTPPQDNGGREDITYSVTCEQCWPESGECGPCEASVSYSEPPHGLTRTSVTVSDLEPHMNYTFAVEARNGVSDLVASRSFLTASVSINQTGEGPGVAAVPLGPAQGDSNSYNVRRTEGFSVTLDDLAPDTIYLVQVQALTQEGQGAGSKVHEFQTLSTEGSSNMAVIGGVAVGVVLLLVLAGIGFFIHRRRKSLRTRQSSEDVYFSKSEQLKPLKTYVDPHTYEDPNQAVLKFTTEIHPSCVTRQKVIGADKPMMIITEYMENGALDKFLRVMKAINDGFRLPTPMDCPSAIYQLMMQCWQQERARRPKFADIVSILDKLIRAPESLKTLADFDPRVSIRLPSTSGSEGVPFRTVSEWLESIKMQQYTEHFLAAGYTAIEKVVQMTNEIGVRLPGHQKRIAYSLLGLKDQVNTVGIPI
;
A
#
# COMPACT_ATOMS: atom_id res chain seq x y z
N MET A 1 44.12 -7.56 24.19
CA MET A 1 44.04 -7.25 25.65
C MET A 1 42.60 -6.91 25.99
N GLN A 2 42.12 -7.28 27.18
CA GLN A 2 40.80 -6.87 27.69
C GLN A 2 40.96 -5.52 28.39
N ASN A 3 40.30 -4.49 27.87
CA ASN A 3 40.26 -3.15 28.45
C ASN A 3 38.82 -2.79 28.81
N ILE A 4 38.60 -1.82 29.69
CA ILE A 4 37.26 -1.34 30.06
C ILE A 4 37.08 0.02 29.41
N MET A 5 36.01 0.17 28.63
CA MET A 5 35.60 1.44 28.03
C MET A 5 34.08 1.53 28.18
N ASP A 6 33.58 2.63 28.76
CA ASP A 6 32.16 2.83 29.10
C ASP A 6 31.54 1.66 29.89
N ASP A 7 32.23 1.20 30.93
CA ASP A 7 31.83 0.10 31.83
C ASP A 7 31.60 -1.28 31.17
N MET A 8 32.00 -1.44 29.90
CA MET A 8 31.95 -2.70 29.17
C MET A 8 33.36 -3.20 28.81
N PRO A 9 33.61 -4.52 28.89
CA PRO A 9 34.86 -5.08 28.43
C PRO A 9 34.95 -4.94 26.90
N ILE A 10 36.05 -4.38 26.41
CA ILE A 10 36.38 -4.30 24.99
C ILE A 10 37.67 -5.06 24.71
N TYR A 11 37.70 -5.77 23.58
CA TYR A 11 38.89 -6.44 23.08
C TYR A 11 39.46 -5.64 21.92
N MET A 12 40.76 -5.37 21.99
CA MET A 12 41.49 -4.68 20.92
C MET A 12 42.77 -5.43 20.56
N TYR A 13 43.16 -5.29 19.30
CA TYR A 13 44.47 -5.70 18.79
C TYR A 13 45.38 -4.48 18.77
N SER A 14 46.50 -4.54 19.47
CA SER A 14 47.41 -3.40 19.59
C SER A 14 48.85 -3.80 19.33
N VAL A 15 49.59 -2.94 18.66
CA VAL A 15 51.04 -3.04 18.44
C VAL A 15 51.65 -1.66 18.64
N CYS A 16 52.81 -1.59 19.30
CA CYS A 16 53.47 -0.32 19.63
C CYS A 16 55.00 -0.49 19.68
N ASN A 17 55.56 -1.10 18.63
CA ASN A 17 57.00 -1.40 18.52
C ASN A 17 57.76 -0.24 17.85
N VAL A 18 57.61 0.99 18.37
CA VAL A 18 58.12 2.22 17.71
C VAL A 18 59.64 2.41 17.80
N VAL A 19 60.28 1.74 18.76
CA VAL A 19 61.73 1.89 19.07
C VAL A 19 62.60 0.95 18.23
N ALA A 20 62.03 -0.16 17.74
CA ALA A 20 62.75 -1.12 16.94
C ALA A 20 62.78 -0.67 15.47
N GLY A 21 63.98 -0.63 14.87
CA GLY A 21 64.11 -0.44 13.42
C GLY A 21 63.60 -1.68 12.65
N ASP A 22 63.09 -1.46 11.44
CA ASP A 22 62.67 -2.50 10.49
C ASP A 22 61.55 -3.44 11.02
N GLN A 23 60.33 -2.91 11.14
CA GLN A 23 59.14 -3.66 11.58
C GLN A 23 58.32 -4.18 10.40
N ASP A 24 57.79 -5.40 10.54
CA ASP A 24 56.87 -6.02 9.56
C ASP A 24 55.86 -6.94 10.28
N ASN A 25 54.99 -6.32 11.09
CA ASN A 25 54.01 -7.00 11.93
C ASN A 25 52.70 -7.22 11.15
N TRP A 26 52.23 -8.46 11.05
CA TRP A 26 51.01 -8.80 10.32
C TRP A 26 49.92 -9.33 11.26
N LEU A 27 48.73 -8.75 11.14
CA LEU A 27 47.50 -9.25 11.75
C LEU A 27 46.54 -9.65 10.63
N ARG A 28 46.05 -10.89 10.61
CA ARG A 28 45.11 -11.38 9.60
C ARG A 28 43.79 -11.77 10.26
N THR A 29 42.68 -11.49 9.60
CA THR A 29 41.36 -11.99 10.00
C THR A 29 41.25 -13.50 9.78
N ASN A 30 40.14 -14.07 10.24
CA ASN A 30 39.64 -15.35 9.75
C ASN A 30 39.18 -15.23 8.28
N TRP A 31 38.89 -16.38 7.67
CA TRP A 31 38.32 -16.42 6.33
C TRP A 31 36.86 -15.95 6.35
N VAL A 32 36.55 -14.97 5.52
CA VAL A 32 35.21 -14.40 5.40
C VAL A 32 34.55 -14.93 4.14
N TYR A 33 33.43 -15.64 4.31
CA TYR A 33 32.62 -16.09 3.18
C TYR A 33 31.95 -14.89 2.51
N ARG A 34 32.14 -14.75 1.19
CA ARG A 34 31.67 -13.58 0.42
C ARG A 34 30.16 -13.59 0.20
N GLY A 35 29.56 -14.77 0.05
CA GLY A 35 28.17 -14.91 -0.39
C GLY A 35 27.94 -14.27 -1.78
N GLU A 36 26.91 -13.44 -1.88
CA GLU A 36 26.52 -12.76 -3.13
C GLU A 36 27.24 -11.41 -3.35
N ALA A 37 28.05 -10.96 -2.39
CA ALA A 37 28.66 -9.65 -2.45
C ALA A 37 29.70 -9.55 -3.57
N GLU A 38 29.55 -8.62 -4.51
CA GLU A 38 30.59 -8.31 -5.51
C GLU A 38 31.56 -7.24 -5.00
N ARG A 39 31.06 -6.29 -4.22
CA ARG A 39 31.84 -5.24 -3.58
C ARG A 39 31.59 -5.25 -2.09
N ILE A 40 32.66 -5.27 -1.31
CA ILE A 40 32.61 -5.18 0.14
C ILE A 40 33.13 -3.81 0.60
N PHE A 41 32.65 -3.39 1.76
CA PHE A 41 33.02 -2.19 2.49
C PHE A 41 33.62 -2.63 3.83
N ILE A 42 34.74 -2.01 4.19
CA ILE A 42 35.57 -2.33 5.35
C ILE A 42 35.64 -1.05 6.17
N GLU A 43 34.95 -1.03 7.30
CA GLU A 43 34.94 0.04 8.29
C GLU A 43 35.89 -0.34 9.43
N LEU A 44 36.86 0.52 9.69
CA LEU A 44 37.88 0.34 10.72
C LEU A 44 37.67 1.40 11.81
N LYS A 45 37.69 0.98 13.08
CA LYS A 45 37.79 1.89 14.22
C LYS A 45 39.10 1.65 14.95
N PHE A 46 39.94 2.68 15.07
CA PHE A 46 41.29 2.53 15.60
C PHE A 46 41.79 3.81 16.26
N THR A 47 42.86 3.69 17.05
CA THR A 47 43.53 4.81 17.71
C THR A 47 45.00 4.77 17.35
N VAL A 48 45.59 5.94 17.07
CA VAL A 48 47.03 6.09 16.79
C VAL A 48 47.61 7.08 17.78
N ARG A 49 48.80 6.76 18.29
CA ARG A 49 49.56 7.63 19.19
C ARG A 49 50.61 8.42 18.42
N ASP A 50 50.73 9.71 18.73
CA ASP A 50 51.70 10.64 18.13
C ASP A 50 53.13 10.15 18.34
N CYS A 51 53.94 10.12 17.27
CA CYS A 51 55.35 9.74 17.36
C CYS A 51 56.17 10.71 18.23
N ASN A 52 55.76 11.98 18.32
CA ASN A 52 56.43 12.99 19.17
C ASN A 52 56.10 12.81 20.66
N SER A 53 55.11 12.00 21.00
CA SER A 53 54.72 11.72 22.39
C SER A 53 55.61 10.68 23.09
N PHE A 54 56.60 10.11 22.38
CA PHE A 54 57.51 9.11 22.94
C PHE A 54 58.80 9.76 23.47
N PRO A 55 59.14 9.56 24.76
CA PRO A 55 60.38 10.10 25.33
C PRO A 55 61.60 9.41 24.70
N GLY A 56 62.49 10.20 24.08
CA GLY A 56 63.73 9.70 23.46
C GLY A 56 63.76 9.74 21.93
N GLY A 57 62.69 10.17 21.27
CA GLY A 57 62.64 10.36 19.81
C GLY A 57 62.69 9.04 19.05
N ALA A 58 61.52 8.51 18.68
CA ALA A 58 61.44 7.29 17.87
C ALA A 58 61.63 7.64 16.38
N SER A 59 62.88 7.71 15.91
CA SER A 59 63.21 8.09 14.52
C SER A 59 62.64 7.14 13.45
N SER A 60 62.29 5.91 13.84
CA SER A 60 61.65 4.90 13.00
C SER A 60 60.12 4.84 13.14
N CYS A 61 59.53 5.70 13.99
CA CYS A 61 58.10 5.68 14.27
C CYS A 61 57.27 6.14 13.07
N LYS A 62 56.13 5.49 12.86
CA LYS A 62 55.13 5.89 11.87
C LYS A 62 53.76 6.08 12.50
N GLU A 63 52.90 6.80 11.81
CA GLU A 63 51.52 7.07 12.25
C GLU A 63 50.50 6.42 11.33
N THR A 64 50.94 5.48 10.50
CA THR A 64 50.12 4.80 9.50
C THR A 64 50.36 3.30 9.52
N PHE A 65 49.34 2.54 9.12
CA PHE A 65 49.42 1.09 8.89
C PHE A 65 48.79 0.76 7.54
N ASN A 66 49.11 -0.40 6.98
CA ASN A 66 48.60 -0.80 5.67
C ASN A 66 47.46 -1.81 5.80
N LEU A 67 46.43 -1.68 4.97
CA LEU A 67 45.33 -2.62 4.83
C LEU A 67 45.51 -3.45 3.55
N TYR A 68 45.29 -4.75 3.65
CA TYR A 68 45.41 -5.73 2.56
C TYR A 68 44.22 -6.67 2.51
N TYR A 69 44.03 -7.30 1.36
CA TYR A 69 43.09 -8.42 1.19
C TYR A 69 43.67 -9.54 0.33
N ALA A 70 43.14 -10.75 0.48
CA ALA A 70 43.45 -11.89 -0.36
C ALA A 70 42.19 -12.73 -0.62
N GLU A 71 41.88 -13.01 -1.88
CA GLU A 71 40.75 -13.86 -2.26
C GLU A 71 41.13 -15.35 -2.25
N SER A 72 40.25 -16.21 -1.71
CA SER A 72 40.45 -17.66 -1.67
C SER A 72 39.14 -18.43 -1.71
N ASP A 73 39.14 -19.55 -2.41
CA ASP A 73 38.00 -20.47 -2.44
C ASP A 73 37.94 -21.41 -1.22
N VAL A 74 39.02 -21.47 -0.44
CA VAL A 74 39.18 -22.35 0.72
C VAL A 74 39.79 -21.59 1.91
N ASP A 75 39.43 -22.04 3.12
CA ASP A 75 40.04 -21.56 4.36
C ASP A 75 41.37 -22.29 4.63
N TYR A 76 42.47 -21.54 4.60
CA TYR A 76 43.82 -22.03 4.87
C TYR A 76 44.18 -22.12 6.37
N GLY A 77 43.26 -21.77 7.28
CA GLY A 77 43.50 -21.86 8.72
C GLY A 77 44.71 -21.02 9.13
N THR A 78 45.66 -21.60 9.85
CA THR A 78 46.86 -20.90 10.34
C THR A 78 47.95 -20.67 9.28
N ASN A 79 47.84 -21.26 8.09
CA ASN A 79 48.82 -21.08 7.02
C ASN A 79 48.70 -19.65 6.43
N PHE A 80 49.76 -18.85 6.61
CA PHE A 80 49.78 -17.44 6.22
C PHE A 80 50.93 -17.14 5.25
N GLN A 81 50.61 -16.59 4.08
CA GLN A 81 51.59 -16.20 3.07
C GLN A 81 51.41 -14.73 2.67
N LYS A 82 52.34 -13.86 3.09
CA LYS A 82 52.33 -12.41 2.81
C LYS A 82 52.16 -12.08 1.31
N ARG A 83 52.82 -12.84 0.43
CA ARG A 83 52.81 -12.64 -1.03
C ARG A 83 51.44 -12.79 -1.70
N GLN A 84 50.47 -13.42 -1.03
CA GLN A 84 49.12 -13.63 -1.58
C GLN A 84 48.20 -12.42 -1.34
N PHE A 85 48.63 -11.47 -0.51
CA PHE A 85 47.85 -10.31 -0.14
C PHE A 85 48.13 -9.13 -1.07
N THR A 86 47.06 -8.53 -1.57
CA THR A 86 47.10 -7.30 -2.36
C THR A 86 46.78 -6.11 -1.48
N LYS A 87 47.57 -5.04 -1.59
CA LYS A 87 47.38 -3.83 -0.79
C LYS A 87 46.11 -3.12 -1.20
N ILE A 88 45.24 -2.80 -0.24
CA ILE A 88 44.07 -1.95 -0.43
C ILE A 88 44.51 -0.50 -0.33
N ASP A 89 45.05 -0.11 0.83
CA ASP A 89 45.45 1.28 1.08
C ASP A 89 46.41 1.40 2.27
N THR A 90 47.02 2.57 2.43
CA THR A 90 47.69 3.00 3.66
C THR A 90 46.68 3.79 4.49
N ILE A 91 46.39 3.31 5.71
CA ILE A 91 45.44 3.93 6.62
C ILE A 91 46.18 4.92 7.52
N ALA A 92 45.70 6.16 7.53
CA ALA A 92 46.17 7.23 8.40
C ALA A 92 45.03 7.69 9.31
N PRO A 93 45.32 8.16 10.53
CA PRO A 93 44.34 8.77 11.41
C PRO A 93 43.99 10.20 10.94
N ASP A 94 42.73 10.59 11.10
CA ASP A 94 42.31 11.99 11.04
C ASP A 94 42.74 12.74 12.31
N GLU A 95 42.69 12.04 13.45
CA GLU A 95 43.02 12.57 14.76
C GLU A 95 44.05 11.67 15.48
N ILE A 96 45.13 12.29 15.94
CA ILE A 96 46.22 11.61 16.64
C ILE A 96 46.13 11.88 18.15
N THR A 97 46.30 10.83 18.96
CA THR A 97 46.31 10.92 20.43
C THR A 97 47.69 11.40 20.90
N VAL A 98 47.74 12.59 21.51
CA VAL A 98 48.98 13.23 22.00
C VAL A 98 49.20 12.99 23.49
N SER A 99 50.36 13.35 24.04
CA SER A 99 50.71 13.12 25.46
C SER A 99 49.66 13.66 26.45
N SER A 100 49.09 14.85 26.20
CA SER A 100 48.07 15.47 27.05
C SER A 100 46.75 14.69 27.08
N ASP A 101 46.43 13.99 26.00
CA ASP A 101 45.20 13.20 25.87
C ASP A 101 45.26 11.95 26.78
N PHE A 102 46.46 11.40 27.00
CA PHE A 102 46.67 10.31 27.95
C PHE A 102 46.51 10.76 29.40
N GLU A 103 46.95 11.98 29.73
CA GLU A 103 46.75 12.57 31.07
C GLU A 103 45.26 12.78 31.37
N ALA A 104 44.49 13.16 30.35
CA ALA A 104 43.04 13.33 30.43
C ALA A 104 42.23 12.03 30.28
N ARG A 105 42.87 10.88 30.03
CA ARG A 105 42.23 9.58 29.69
C ARG A 105 41.26 9.67 28.51
N HIS A 106 41.54 10.55 27.55
CA HIS A 106 40.67 10.85 26.42
C HIS A 106 41.33 10.37 25.12
N VAL A 107 41.06 9.12 24.72
CA VAL A 107 41.67 8.54 23.51
C VAL A 107 40.88 8.93 22.26
N LYS A 108 41.56 9.39 21.21
CA LYS A 108 40.90 9.81 19.95
C LYS A 108 40.64 8.62 19.05
N LEU A 109 39.36 8.34 18.81
CA LEU A 109 38.90 7.23 17.99
C LEU A 109 38.73 7.66 16.54
N ASN A 110 39.49 7.03 15.64
CA ASN A 110 39.41 7.25 14.20
C ASN A 110 38.49 6.23 13.54
N VAL A 111 37.74 6.65 12.52
CA VAL A 111 36.86 5.77 11.74
C VAL A 111 37.18 5.91 10.26
N GLU A 112 37.68 4.86 9.64
CA GLU A 112 38.05 4.85 8.22
C GLU A 112 37.26 3.79 7.45
N GLU A 113 36.70 4.15 6.30
CA GLU A 113 36.02 3.22 5.40
C GLU A 113 36.80 3.03 4.09
N ARG A 114 37.01 1.78 3.69
CA ARG A 114 37.54 1.41 2.37
C ARG A 114 36.65 0.38 1.70
N SER A 115 36.69 0.31 0.37
CA SER A 115 35.93 -0.70 -0.38
C SER A 115 36.82 -1.45 -1.36
N VAL A 116 36.51 -2.72 -1.58
CA VAL A 116 37.21 -3.59 -2.54
C VAL A 116 36.22 -4.39 -3.36
N GLY A 117 36.49 -4.52 -4.65
CA GLY A 117 35.70 -5.27 -5.60
C GLY A 117 35.97 -4.85 -7.06
N PRO A 118 35.54 -5.66 -8.04
CA PRO A 118 34.70 -6.84 -7.86
C PRO A 118 35.47 -8.06 -7.33
N LEU A 119 34.90 -8.75 -6.34
CA LEU A 119 35.41 -10.00 -5.79
C LEU A 119 34.80 -11.19 -6.57
N SER A 120 35.64 -12.18 -6.86
CA SER A 120 35.32 -13.31 -7.73
C SER A 120 35.31 -14.68 -7.02
N ARG A 121 36.15 -14.87 -5.99
CA ARG A 121 36.29 -16.16 -5.28
C ARG A 121 35.25 -16.36 -4.20
N LYS A 122 35.16 -17.57 -3.61
CA LYS A 122 34.14 -17.88 -2.57
C LYS A 122 34.27 -17.06 -1.28
N GLY A 123 35.47 -16.61 -0.94
CA GLY A 123 35.72 -15.80 0.24
C GLY A 123 37.04 -15.07 0.19
N PHE A 124 37.37 -14.37 1.26
CA PHE A 124 38.56 -13.53 1.35
C PHE A 124 39.08 -13.40 2.77
N TYR A 125 40.34 -12.98 2.89
CA TYR A 125 40.96 -12.54 4.13
C TYR A 125 41.24 -11.05 4.09
N LEU A 126 41.19 -10.39 5.23
CA LEU A 126 41.80 -9.08 5.42
C LEU A 126 43.08 -9.24 6.23
N ALA A 127 44.05 -8.37 5.96
CA ALA A 127 45.27 -8.29 6.76
C ALA A 127 45.69 -6.84 6.98
N PHE A 128 46.31 -6.61 8.13
CA PHE A 128 46.81 -5.34 8.59
C PHE A 128 48.31 -5.49 8.78
N GLN A 129 49.08 -4.59 8.19
CA GLN A 129 50.53 -4.59 8.30
C GLN A 129 50.96 -3.31 9.01
N ASP A 130 51.64 -3.48 10.13
CA ASP A 130 52.31 -2.43 10.86
C ASP A 130 53.82 -2.45 10.56
N ILE A 131 54.36 -1.26 10.33
CA ILE A 131 55.77 -1.02 9.96
C ILE A 131 56.48 -0.07 10.94
N GLY A 132 55.99 -0.01 12.18
CA GLY A 132 56.60 0.78 13.26
C GLY A 132 55.69 1.87 13.83
N ALA A 133 54.38 1.66 13.80
CA ALA A 133 53.39 2.55 14.39
C ALA A 133 52.91 2.07 15.77
N CYS A 134 52.31 2.99 16.53
CA CYS A 134 51.63 2.67 17.77
C CYS A 134 50.12 2.75 17.54
N VAL A 135 49.52 1.60 17.21
CA VAL A 135 48.14 1.47 16.77
C VAL A 135 47.38 0.51 17.68
N ALA A 136 46.15 0.87 18.03
CA ALA A 136 45.18 -0.06 18.58
C ALA A 136 43.95 -0.12 17.66
N LEU A 137 43.61 -1.31 17.20
CA LEU A 137 42.46 -1.62 16.36
C LEU A 137 41.33 -2.11 17.26
N LEU A 138 40.24 -1.34 17.31
CA LEU A 138 39.09 -1.56 18.19
C LEU A 138 37.97 -2.30 17.46
N SER A 139 37.72 -1.99 16.18
CA SER A 139 36.67 -2.63 15.40
C SER A 139 37.07 -2.80 13.94
N VAL A 140 36.72 -3.94 13.36
CA VAL A 140 36.79 -4.21 11.93
C VAL A 140 35.42 -4.74 11.52
N ARG A 141 34.68 -3.93 10.75
CA ARG A 141 33.34 -4.27 10.29
C ARG A 141 33.34 -4.37 8.78
N VAL A 142 33.02 -5.56 8.27
CA VAL A 142 32.93 -5.83 6.84
C VAL A 142 31.48 -6.02 6.46
N TYR A 143 31.01 -5.31 5.44
CA TYR A 143 29.64 -5.36 4.99
C TYR A 143 29.51 -5.13 3.48
N TYR A 144 28.36 -5.47 2.90
CA TYR A 144 28.03 -5.17 1.51
C TYR A 144 26.66 -4.51 1.44
N LYS A 145 26.42 -3.76 0.37
CA LYS A 145 25.19 -3.00 0.17
C LYS A 145 24.25 -3.79 -0.74
N LYS A 146 22.98 -3.89 -0.36
CA LYS A 146 21.91 -4.47 -1.18
C LYS A 146 20.68 -3.57 -1.13
N CYS A 147 19.95 -3.51 -2.23
CA CYS A 147 18.62 -2.91 -2.22
C CYS A 147 17.66 -3.84 -1.48
N TYR A 148 16.81 -3.27 -0.61
CA TYR A 148 15.74 -4.05 0.02
C TYR A 148 14.64 -4.33 -1.00
N GLU A 149 13.94 -5.44 -0.81
CA GLU A 149 12.74 -5.77 -1.59
C GLU A 149 11.65 -4.75 -1.24
N LYS A 150 11.27 -3.94 -2.23
CA LYS A 150 10.24 -2.92 -2.09
C LYS A 150 8.95 -3.46 -2.71
N VAL A 151 7.95 -3.74 -1.88
CA VAL A 151 6.60 -4.08 -2.32
C VAL A 151 5.82 -2.78 -2.44
N GLU A 152 6.06 -2.04 -3.52
CA GLU A 152 5.17 -0.96 -3.94
C GLU A 152 4.13 -1.55 -4.89
N ASP A 153 2.87 -1.18 -4.67
CA ASP A 153 1.68 -1.54 -5.46
C ASP A 153 1.06 -2.93 -5.21
N ALA A 154 0.57 -3.14 -3.99
CA ALA A 154 -0.40 -4.19 -3.72
C ALA A 154 -1.80 -3.76 -4.21
N CYS A 155 -2.32 -4.42 -5.24
CA CYS A 155 -3.71 -4.24 -5.66
C CYS A 155 -4.65 -4.85 -4.60
N GLN A 156 -5.55 -4.03 -4.09
CA GLN A 156 -6.64 -4.47 -3.22
C GLN A 156 -7.94 -4.55 -4.02
N ALA A 157 -8.76 -5.57 -3.74
CA ALA A 157 -10.11 -5.66 -4.30
C ALA A 157 -10.96 -4.46 -3.87
N CYS A 158 -11.87 -4.03 -4.74
CA CYS A 158 -12.81 -2.96 -4.41
C CYS A 158 -13.71 -3.35 -3.24
N SER A 159 -13.94 -2.44 -2.30
CA SER A 159 -14.87 -2.64 -1.19
C SER A 159 -16.31 -2.90 -1.68
N PRO A 160 -17.17 -3.56 -0.89
CA PRO A 160 -18.59 -3.69 -1.22
C PRO A 160 -19.26 -2.34 -1.48
N GLY A 161 -20.10 -2.25 -2.52
CA GLY A 161 -20.69 -1.00 -2.99
C GLY A 161 -19.78 -0.18 -3.92
N PHE A 162 -18.58 -0.65 -4.21
CA PHE A 162 -17.67 -0.06 -5.19
C PHE A 162 -17.34 -1.03 -6.32
N PHE A 163 -16.98 -0.50 -7.48
CA PHE A 163 -16.62 -1.28 -8.65
C PHE A 163 -15.49 -0.64 -9.45
N LYS A 164 -14.86 -1.43 -10.32
CA LYS A 164 -13.86 -0.93 -11.28
C LYS A 164 -13.90 -1.73 -12.58
N SER A 165 -14.36 -1.10 -13.66
CA SER A 165 -14.55 -1.76 -14.97
C SER A 165 -13.26 -1.93 -15.76
N GLU A 166 -12.30 -1.02 -15.58
CA GLU A 166 -11.06 -0.96 -16.36
C GLU A 166 -9.83 -0.83 -15.46
N ALA A 167 -8.70 -1.38 -15.93
CA ALA A 167 -7.42 -1.28 -15.25
C ALA A 167 -6.81 0.13 -15.45
N SER A 168 -7.16 1.04 -14.56
CA SER A 168 -6.70 2.44 -14.55
C SER A 168 -5.92 2.77 -13.27
N GLU A 169 -5.31 3.96 -13.22
CA GLU A 169 -4.73 4.52 -11.97
C GLU A 169 -5.80 5.07 -11.01
N SER A 170 -7.06 5.15 -11.44
CA SER A 170 -8.14 5.67 -10.60
C SER A 170 -8.55 4.66 -9.52
N PRO A 171 -9.01 5.13 -8.34
CA PRO A 171 -9.57 4.26 -7.32
C PRO A 171 -10.86 3.58 -7.81
N CYS A 172 -11.35 2.63 -7.03
CA CYS A 172 -12.67 2.04 -7.25
C CYS A 172 -13.75 3.13 -7.16
N LEU A 173 -14.71 3.09 -8.08
CA LEU A 173 -15.83 4.02 -8.14
C LEU A 173 -17.00 3.49 -7.30
N GLU A 174 -17.77 4.37 -6.69
CA GLU A 174 -19.01 4.00 -6.00
C GLU A 174 -20.06 3.56 -7.01
N CYS A 175 -20.90 2.60 -6.64
CA CYS A 175 -22.02 2.16 -7.47
C CYS A 175 -22.98 3.33 -7.76
N PRO A 176 -23.34 3.57 -9.04
CA PRO A 176 -24.18 4.69 -9.41
C PRO A 176 -25.64 4.44 -9.04
N GLN A 177 -26.50 5.44 -9.18
CA GLN A 177 -27.92 5.33 -8.82
C GLN A 177 -28.65 4.21 -9.59
N HIS A 178 -29.70 3.67 -8.98
CA HIS A 178 -30.50 2.57 -9.52
C HIS A 178 -29.71 1.28 -9.78
N THR A 179 -28.71 1.03 -8.92
CA THR A 179 -27.94 -0.21 -8.92
C THR A 179 -27.94 -0.85 -7.54
N LEU A 180 -27.80 -2.18 -7.53
CA LEU A 180 -27.64 -2.95 -6.30
C LEU A 180 -26.21 -2.79 -5.76
N PRO A 181 -26.01 -2.79 -4.42
CA PRO A 181 -24.69 -2.77 -3.83
C PRO A 181 -23.83 -3.95 -4.31
N SER A 182 -22.66 -3.64 -4.88
CA SER A 182 -21.75 -4.65 -5.43
C SER A 182 -21.06 -5.49 -4.34
N SER A 183 -20.66 -6.71 -4.71
CA SER A 183 -19.76 -7.54 -3.91
C SER A 183 -18.31 -7.05 -3.97
N GLU A 184 -17.46 -7.54 -3.07
CA GLU A 184 -16.04 -7.23 -3.07
C GLU A 184 -15.37 -7.59 -4.42
N GLY A 185 -14.57 -6.68 -4.97
CA GLY A 185 -13.85 -6.89 -6.24
C GLY A 185 -14.72 -6.84 -7.50
N ALA A 186 -15.93 -6.26 -7.43
CA ALA A 186 -16.81 -6.16 -8.59
C ALA A 186 -16.25 -5.27 -9.71
N THR A 187 -16.50 -5.69 -10.95
CA THR A 187 -16.14 -4.93 -12.17
C THR A 187 -17.30 -4.08 -12.70
N ALA A 188 -18.51 -4.30 -12.21
CA ALA A 188 -19.72 -3.56 -12.55
C ALA A 188 -20.74 -3.68 -11.40
N CYS A 189 -21.67 -2.72 -11.30
CA CYS A 189 -22.82 -2.81 -10.39
C CYS A 189 -24.06 -3.25 -11.18
N GLU A 190 -24.75 -4.26 -10.64
CA GLU A 190 -25.98 -4.82 -11.22
C GLU A 190 -27.13 -3.82 -11.10
N CYS A 191 -27.98 -3.72 -12.13
CA CYS A 191 -29.11 -2.78 -12.11
C CYS A 191 -30.22 -3.26 -11.16
N GLU A 192 -30.94 -2.31 -10.56
CA GLU A 192 -32.18 -2.61 -9.85
C GLU A 192 -33.28 -3.11 -10.81
N GLU A 193 -34.25 -3.84 -10.26
CA GLU A 193 -35.37 -4.37 -11.05
C GLU A 193 -36.16 -3.24 -11.74
N GLY A 194 -36.37 -3.36 -13.05
CA GLY A 194 -37.04 -2.33 -13.87
C GLY A 194 -36.11 -1.21 -14.39
N TYR A 195 -34.82 -1.27 -14.08
CA TYR A 195 -33.79 -0.38 -14.60
C TYR A 195 -32.77 -1.14 -15.45
N PHE A 196 -32.21 -0.46 -16.43
CA PHE A 196 -31.40 -1.04 -17.50
C PHE A 196 -30.29 -0.10 -17.95
N ARG A 197 -29.33 -0.65 -18.69
CA ARG A 197 -28.31 0.12 -19.42
C ARG A 197 -28.34 -0.25 -20.89
N ALA A 198 -28.18 0.73 -21.77
CA ALA A 198 -28.00 0.45 -23.19
C ALA A 198 -26.59 -0.14 -23.43
N PRO A 199 -26.37 -0.94 -24.50
CA PRO A 199 -25.07 -1.55 -24.80
C PRO A 199 -23.91 -0.55 -24.95
N GLN A 200 -24.21 0.69 -25.34
CA GLN A 200 -23.26 1.78 -25.51
C GLN A 200 -22.99 2.59 -24.23
N ASP A 201 -23.76 2.36 -23.16
CA ASP A 201 -23.66 3.15 -21.94
C ASP A 201 -22.46 2.70 -21.09
N PRO A 202 -21.60 3.63 -20.63
CA PRO A 202 -20.55 3.31 -19.66
C PRO A 202 -21.11 2.75 -18.35
N LEU A 203 -20.38 1.82 -17.73
CA LEU A 203 -20.76 1.21 -16.43
C LEU A 203 -20.75 2.21 -15.26
N SER A 204 -20.13 3.37 -15.44
CA SER A 204 -20.18 4.49 -14.49
C SER A 204 -21.48 5.28 -14.52
N LEU A 205 -22.30 5.13 -15.57
CA LEU A 205 -23.60 5.77 -15.62
C LEU A 205 -24.64 5.00 -14.78
N PRO A 206 -25.61 5.70 -14.16
CA PRO A 206 -26.76 5.09 -13.50
C PRO A 206 -27.54 4.17 -14.43
N CYS A 207 -28.23 3.19 -13.85
CA CYS A 207 -29.24 2.48 -14.62
C CYS A 207 -30.46 3.37 -14.82
N THR A 208 -31.12 3.21 -15.96
CA THR A 208 -32.20 4.08 -16.44
C THR A 208 -33.41 3.24 -16.84
N ARG A 209 -34.56 3.86 -17.07
CA ARG A 209 -35.79 3.13 -17.41
C ARG A 209 -36.47 3.69 -18.66
N PRO A 210 -37.41 2.96 -19.29
CA PRO A 210 -38.23 3.51 -20.37
C PRO A 210 -39.02 4.75 -19.90
N PRO A 211 -39.29 5.73 -20.78
CA PRO A 211 -39.99 6.95 -20.39
C PRO A 211 -41.49 6.67 -20.15
N SER A 212 -42.18 7.59 -19.49
CA SER A 212 -43.64 7.60 -19.43
C SER A 212 -44.25 7.97 -20.79
N ALA A 213 -45.57 7.80 -20.94
CA ALA A 213 -46.26 8.28 -22.14
C ALA A 213 -46.11 9.83 -22.28
N PRO A 214 -46.23 10.38 -23.51
CA PRO A 214 -46.30 11.81 -23.72
C PRO A 214 -47.38 12.44 -22.83
N HIS A 215 -47.06 13.58 -22.20
CA HIS A 215 -47.95 14.15 -21.17
C HIS A 215 -49.27 14.70 -21.77
N TYR A 216 -49.22 15.24 -22.98
CA TYR A 216 -50.39 15.68 -23.75
C TYR A 216 -50.21 15.36 -25.23
N LEU A 217 -51.32 15.04 -25.91
CA LEU A 217 -51.40 14.84 -27.35
C LEU A 217 -52.66 15.50 -27.89
N THR A 218 -52.53 16.30 -28.93
CA THR A 218 -53.62 16.90 -29.68
C THR A 218 -53.52 16.55 -31.16
N ALA A 219 -54.67 16.26 -31.77
CA ALA A 219 -54.81 16.04 -33.20
C ALA A 219 -55.73 17.13 -33.75
N VAL A 220 -55.19 18.05 -34.55
CA VAL A 220 -55.92 19.20 -35.10
C VAL A 220 -56.09 19.01 -36.60
N GLY A 221 -57.34 18.92 -37.06
CA GLY A 221 -57.65 18.87 -38.49
C GLY A 221 -57.51 20.24 -39.16
N MET A 222 -56.67 20.32 -40.19
CA MET A 222 -56.43 21.51 -41.01
C MET A 222 -56.88 21.27 -42.46
N GLY A 223 -58.18 21.02 -42.66
CA GLY A 223 -58.72 20.62 -43.96
C GLY A 223 -58.47 19.13 -44.25
N ALA A 224 -57.72 18.82 -45.32
CA ALA A 224 -57.34 17.44 -45.71
C ALA A 224 -56.04 16.94 -45.05
N LYS A 225 -55.52 17.67 -44.05
CA LYS A 225 -54.30 17.34 -43.30
C LYS A 225 -54.58 17.36 -41.80
N VAL A 226 -53.83 16.59 -41.03
CA VAL A 226 -53.87 16.58 -39.56
C VAL A 226 -52.52 17.02 -39.02
N GLU A 227 -52.53 18.01 -38.13
CA GLU A 227 -51.36 18.35 -37.32
C GLU A 227 -51.46 17.64 -35.97
N LEU A 228 -50.52 16.72 -35.71
CA LEU A 228 -50.33 16.11 -34.41
C LEU A 228 -49.33 16.95 -33.61
N ARG A 229 -49.69 17.32 -32.38
CA ARG A 229 -48.82 18.04 -31.45
C ARG A 229 -48.84 17.35 -30.10
N TRP A 230 -47.68 17.08 -29.53
CA TRP A 230 -47.55 16.49 -28.21
C TRP A 230 -46.56 17.25 -27.34
N THR A 231 -46.53 16.91 -26.05
CA THR A 231 -45.52 17.39 -25.11
C THR A 231 -44.65 16.24 -24.62
N PRO A 232 -43.39 16.49 -24.21
CA PRO A 232 -42.53 15.46 -23.67
C PRO A 232 -43.14 14.70 -22.49
N PRO A 233 -42.66 13.47 -22.20
CA PRO A 233 -43.05 12.69 -21.03
C PRO A 233 -42.84 13.46 -19.72
N GLN A 234 -43.63 13.13 -18.70
CA GLN A 234 -43.40 13.66 -17.35
C GLN A 234 -42.16 13.03 -16.71
N ASP A 235 -41.93 11.74 -16.99
CA ASP A 235 -40.72 11.03 -16.59
C ASP A 235 -40.00 10.52 -17.83
N ASN A 236 -38.76 10.99 -18.00
CA ASN A 236 -37.89 10.62 -19.11
C ASN A 236 -37.11 9.33 -18.83
N GLY A 237 -37.27 8.76 -17.65
CA GLY A 237 -36.54 7.57 -17.20
C GLY A 237 -35.05 7.81 -16.96
N GLY A 238 -34.67 9.08 -16.75
CA GLY A 238 -33.29 9.50 -16.49
C GLY A 238 -32.41 9.63 -17.72
N ARG A 239 -32.99 9.66 -18.94
CA ARG A 239 -32.24 9.84 -20.19
C ARG A 239 -32.75 11.05 -20.98
N GLU A 240 -31.90 11.57 -21.85
CA GLU A 240 -32.21 12.72 -22.72
C GLU A 240 -32.41 12.31 -24.18
N ASP A 241 -32.15 11.05 -24.54
CA ASP A 241 -32.25 10.50 -25.88
C ASP A 241 -33.66 10.00 -26.23
N ILE A 242 -34.67 10.79 -25.86
CA ILE A 242 -36.07 10.45 -26.11
C ILE A 242 -36.39 10.67 -27.58
N THR A 243 -37.03 9.66 -28.18
CA THR A 243 -37.56 9.68 -29.54
C THR A 243 -39.02 9.27 -29.52
N TYR A 244 -39.76 9.69 -30.53
CA TYR A 244 -41.17 9.39 -30.67
C TYR A 244 -41.43 8.54 -31.90
N SER A 245 -42.43 7.66 -31.81
CA SER A 245 -42.96 6.92 -32.95
C SER A 245 -44.48 7.06 -33.02
N VAL A 246 -44.98 7.33 -34.21
CA VAL A 246 -46.41 7.53 -34.50
C VAL A 246 -46.94 6.33 -35.26
N THR A 247 -47.98 5.71 -34.74
CA THR A 247 -48.75 4.67 -35.45
C THR A 247 -50.16 5.16 -35.73
N CYS A 248 -50.72 4.71 -36.85
CA CYS A 248 -52.03 5.14 -37.33
C CYS A 248 -52.96 3.93 -37.46
N GLU A 249 -54.15 4.07 -36.92
CA GLU A 249 -55.28 3.16 -37.07
C GLU A 249 -56.45 3.88 -37.73
N GLN A 250 -57.09 3.22 -38.69
CA GLN A 250 -58.25 3.69 -39.42
C GLN A 250 -59.47 2.92 -38.94
N CYS A 251 -60.48 3.63 -38.43
CA CYS A 251 -61.71 3.04 -37.89
C CYS A 251 -62.91 3.45 -38.75
N TRP A 252 -63.60 2.47 -39.31
CA TRP A 252 -64.79 2.70 -40.14
C TRP A 252 -66.02 2.99 -39.27
N PRO A 253 -66.67 4.17 -39.41
CA PRO A 253 -67.80 4.54 -38.56
C PRO A 253 -69.02 3.62 -38.70
N GLU A 254 -69.19 2.99 -39.87
CA GLU A 254 -70.35 2.15 -40.18
C GLU A 254 -70.21 0.70 -39.68
N SER A 255 -69.00 0.14 -39.69
CA SER A 255 -68.74 -1.24 -39.25
C SER A 255 -68.21 -1.33 -37.81
N GLY A 256 -67.61 -0.25 -37.30
CA GLY A 256 -66.91 -0.24 -36.00
C GLY A 256 -65.61 -1.04 -36.00
N GLU A 257 -65.17 -1.57 -37.14
CA GLU A 257 -63.89 -2.24 -37.28
C GLU A 257 -62.75 -1.23 -37.44
N CYS A 258 -61.63 -1.48 -36.78
CA CYS A 258 -60.41 -0.67 -36.88
C CYS A 258 -59.27 -1.53 -37.45
N GLY A 259 -58.50 -0.97 -38.37
CA GLY A 259 -57.32 -1.60 -38.96
C GLY A 259 -56.12 -0.65 -39.02
N PRO A 260 -54.92 -1.14 -39.33
CA PRO A 260 -53.78 -0.28 -39.59
C PRO A 260 -54.05 0.62 -40.81
N CYS A 261 -53.59 1.87 -40.75
CA CYS A 261 -53.75 2.80 -41.88
C CYS A 261 -53.05 2.29 -43.15
N GLU A 262 -53.63 2.65 -44.30
CA GLU A 262 -53.07 2.35 -45.61
C GLU A 262 -51.72 3.04 -45.85
N ALA A 263 -50.90 2.44 -46.71
CA ALA A 263 -49.61 3.01 -47.13
C ALA A 263 -49.74 4.30 -47.98
N SER A 264 -50.97 4.69 -48.34
CA SER A 264 -51.29 5.95 -49.01
C SER A 264 -51.14 7.17 -48.08
N VAL A 265 -51.19 6.97 -46.76
CA VAL A 265 -51.03 8.04 -45.76
C VAL A 265 -49.59 8.55 -45.73
N SER A 266 -49.42 9.85 -45.89
CA SER A 266 -48.10 10.50 -45.92
C SER A 266 -47.81 11.28 -44.64
N TYR A 267 -46.55 11.24 -44.19
CA TYR A 267 -46.06 11.98 -43.03
C TYR A 267 -45.04 13.03 -43.46
N SER A 268 -45.06 14.20 -42.84
CA SER A 268 -44.07 15.27 -43.11
C SER A 268 -42.65 14.88 -42.72
N GLU A 269 -42.50 13.97 -41.76
CA GLU A 269 -41.24 13.39 -41.30
C GLU A 269 -41.42 11.87 -41.12
N PRO A 270 -40.34 11.07 -41.14
CA PRO A 270 -40.44 9.64 -40.90
C PRO A 270 -41.18 9.34 -39.59
N PRO A 271 -42.18 8.43 -39.57
CA PRO A 271 -43.05 8.22 -38.41
C PRO A 271 -42.36 7.54 -37.22
N HIS A 272 -41.08 7.19 -37.32
CA HIS A 272 -40.28 6.60 -36.26
C HIS A 272 -38.99 7.41 -36.04
N GLY A 273 -38.54 7.50 -34.80
CA GLY A 273 -37.30 8.22 -34.45
C GLY A 273 -37.45 9.74 -34.46
N LEU A 274 -38.66 10.25 -34.27
CA LEU A 274 -38.94 11.68 -34.24
C LEU A 274 -38.34 12.30 -32.99
N THR A 275 -37.60 13.40 -33.13
CA THR A 275 -37.08 14.18 -32.00
C THR A 275 -37.91 15.43 -31.73
N ARG A 276 -38.69 15.88 -32.73
CA ARG A 276 -39.67 16.95 -32.58
C ARG A 276 -40.96 16.43 -31.97
N THR A 277 -41.74 17.36 -31.42
CA THR A 277 -43.02 17.05 -30.76
C THR A 277 -44.24 17.43 -31.62
N SER A 278 -44.07 17.43 -32.94
CA SER A 278 -45.15 17.68 -33.89
C SER A 278 -44.88 17.01 -35.23
N VAL A 279 -45.91 16.45 -35.87
CA VAL A 279 -45.84 15.92 -37.24
C VAL A 279 -47.15 16.21 -37.98
N THR A 280 -47.05 16.48 -39.28
CA THR A 280 -48.23 16.68 -40.13
C THR A 280 -48.48 15.42 -40.94
N VAL A 281 -49.73 14.94 -40.93
CA VAL A 281 -50.20 13.78 -41.67
C VAL A 281 -51.11 14.25 -42.81
N SER A 282 -50.87 13.75 -44.02
CA SER A 282 -51.60 14.09 -45.24
C SER A 282 -52.07 12.84 -45.99
N ASP A 283 -52.81 13.05 -47.09
CA ASP A 283 -53.39 11.99 -47.93
C ASP A 283 -54.36 11.09 -47.16
N LEU A 284 -55.16 11.72 -46.28
CA LEU A 284 -56.18 11.07 -45.46
C LEU A 284 -57.52 11.02 -46.19
N GLU A 285 -58.24 9.92 -46.04
CA GLU A 285 -59.55 9.72 -46.64
C GLU A 285 -60.62 10.56 -45.91
N PRO A 286 -61.48 11.29 -46.64
CA PRO A 286 -62.61 11.99 -46.06
C PRO A 286 -63.62 11.03 -45.41
N HIS A 287 -64.36 11.52 -44.41
CA HIS A 287 -65.39 10.81 -43.65
C HIS A 287 -64.88 9.58 -42.87
N MET A 288 -63.58 9.53 -42.61
CA MET A 288 -62.94 8.47 -41.83
C MET A 288 -62.50 8.97 -40.45
N ASN A 289 -62.58 8.09 -39.44
CA ASN A 289 -62.02 8.34 -38.12
C ASN A 289 -60.62 7.74 -38.04
N TYR A 290 -59.63 8.60 -37.87
CA TYR A 290 -58.24 8.21 -37.68
C TYR A 290 -57.87 8.31 -36.21
N THR A 291 -57.25 7.25 -35.67
CA THR A 291 -56.66 7.21 -34.34
C THR A 291 -55.15 7.13 -34.46
N PHE A 292 -54.47 8.12 -33.91
CA PHE A 292 -53.01 8.19 -33.89
C PHE A 292 -52.52 7.86 -32.49
N ALA A 293 -51.60 6.91 -32.39
CA ALA A 293 -50.88 6.62 -31.16
C ALA A 293 -49.46 7.18 -31.25
N VAL A 294 -49.07 8.02 -30.30
CA VAL A 294 -47.71 8.55 -30.17
C VAL A 294 -47.04 7.85 -29.00
N GLU A 295 -46.03 7.05 -29.30
CA GLU A 295 -45.21 6.34 -28.32
C GLU A 295 -43.92 7.13 -28.04
N ALA A 296 -43.56 7.24 -26.76
CA ALA A 296 -42.27 7.76 -26.33
C ALA A 296 -41.30 6.61 -26.06
N ARG A 297 -40.10 6.68 -26.63
CA ARG A 297 -39.05 5.65 -26.54
C ARG A 297 -37.71 6.30 -26.20
N ASN A 298 -36.84 5.59 -25.50
CA ASN A 298 -35.44 5.94 -25.29
C ASN A 298 -34.56 4.71 -25.57
N GLY A 299 -33.23 4.84 -25.50
CA GLY A 299 -32.31 3.74 -25.79
C GLY A 299 -32.37 2.50 -24.86
N VAL A 300 -33.20 2.49 -23.81
CA VAL A 300 -33.49 1.29 -23.01
C VAL A 300 -34.89 0.73 -23.22
N SER A 301 -35.72 1.37 -24.05
CA SER A 301 -37.11 0.97 -24.29
C SER A 301 -37.23 -0.35 -25.06
N ASP A 302 -36.21 -0.74 -25.82
CA ASP A 302 -36.19 -2.03 -26.54
C ASP A 302 -35.94 -3.24 -25.63
N LEU A 303 -35.48 -3.01 -24.38
CA LEU A 303 -35.21 -4.06 -23.40
C LEU A 303 -36.47 -4.51 -22.65
N VAL A 304 -37.59 -3.79 -22.82
CA VAL A 304 -38.85 -4.01 -22.12
C VAL A 304 -40.00 -4.11 -23.13
N ALA A 305 -40.93 -5.05 -22.90
CA ALA A 305 -42.08 -5.23 -23.79
C ALA A 305 -43.19 -4.17 -23.59
N SER A 306 -43.25 -3.54 -22.41
CA SER A 306 -44.21 -2.50 -22.07
C SER A 306 -44.00 -1.24 -22.92
N ARG A 307 -45.10 -0.70 -23.45
CA ARG A 307 -45.09 0.47 -24.34
C ARG A 307 -45.75 1.66 -23.66
N SER A 308 -45.15 2.84 -23.83
CA SER A 308 -45.59 4.10 -23.25
C SER A 308 -46.13 5.03 -24.34
N PHE A 309 -47.43 4.99 -24.60
CA PHE A 309 -48.05 5.76 -25.67
C PHE A 309 -49.33 6.46 -25.24
N LEU A 310 -49.69 7.52 -25.98
CA LEU A 310 -50.96 8.23 -25.84
C LEU A 310 -51.67 8.26 -27.19
N THR A 311 -52.99 8.14 -27.21
CA THR A 311 -53.81 8.10 -28.43
C THR A 311 -54.69 9.33 -28.56
N ALA A 312 -54.83 9.87 -29.77
CA ALA A 312 -55.79 10.91 -30.12
C ALA A 312 -56.52 10.55 -31.42
N SER A 313 -57.82 10.85 -31.49
CA SER A 313 -58.64 10.55 -32.66
C SER A 313 -59.17 11.81 -33.32
N VAL A 314 -59.29 11.80 -34.65
CA VAL A 314 -59.75 12.93 -35.47
C VAL A 314 -60.56 12.43 -36.68
N SER A 315 -61.62 13.14 -37.01
CA SER A 315 -62.48 12.87 -38.18
C SER A 315 -62.25 13.92 -39.27
N ILE A 316 -61.98 13.49 -40.52
CA ILE A 316 -61.73 14.41 -41.66
C ILE A 316 -63.02 14.65 -42.43
N ASN A 317 -63.51 15.89 -42.46
CA ASN A 317 -64.83 16.20 -43.03
C ASN A 317 -64.79 16.93 -44.38
N GLN A 318 -63.62 17.22 -44.97
CA GLN A 318 -63.51 18.06 -46.18
C GLN A 318 -62.52 17.52 -47.23
N THR A 319 -62.92 17.57 -48.51
CA THR A 319 -62.05 17.44 -49.69
C THR A 319 -61.36 18.78 -49.94
N GLY A 320 -60.03 18.85 -49.83
CA GLY A 320 -59.29 20.10 -49.97
C GLY A 320 -59.09 20.53 -51.43
N GLU A 321 -59.84 21.54 -51.88
CA GLU A 321 -59.36 22.49 -52.91
C GLU A 321 -58.87 23.76 -52.17
N GLY A 322 -57.59 24.11 -52.30
CA GLY A 322 -56.98 25.23 -51.59
C GLY A 322 -57.31 26.60 -52.21
N PRO A 323 -57.47 27.68 -51.42
CA PRO A 323 -57.65 29.03 -51.97
C PRO A 323 -56.30 29.68 -52.31
N GLY A 324 -56.21 30.32 -53.48
CA GLY A 324 -55.06 31.15 -53.86
C GLY A 324 -54.98 32.46 -53.05
N VAL A 325 -53.79 32.80 -52.58
CA VAL A 325 -53.49 33.99 -51.78
C VAL A 325 -52.77 35.03 -52.64
N ALA A 326 -53.24 36.28 -52.68
CA ALA A 326 -52.51 37.39 -53.29
C ALA A 326 -51.87 38.27 -52.23
N ALA A 327 -50.58 38.57 -52.38
CA ALA A 327 -49.85 39.53 -51.56
C ALA A 327 -49.56 40.81 -52.36
N VAL A 328 -49.85 41.96 -51.77
CA VAL A 328 -49.62 43.29 -52.35
C VAL A 328 -48.58 44.03 -51.51
N PRO A 329 -47.31 44.10 -51.95
CA PRO A 329 -46.37 45.09 -51.43
C PRO A 329 -46.78 46.52 -51.86
N LEU A 330 -47.07 47.36 -50.87
CA LEU A 330 -47.21 48.80 -50.99
C LEU A 330 -45.81 49.43 -50.78
N GLY A 331 -45.44 50.41 -51.60
CA GLY A 331 -44.10 50.99 -51.69
C GLY A 331 -43.53 51.60 -50.39
N PRO A 332 -42.31 52.17 -50.45
CA PRO A 332 -41.60 52.66 -49.27
C PRO A 332 -42.35 53.81 -48.56
N ALA A 333 -42.41 53.77 -47.23
CA ALA A 333 -43.18 54.73 -46.41
C ALA A 333 -42.76 56.21 -46.53
N GLN A 334 -41.61 56.50 -47.16
CA GLN A 334 -41.06 57.86 -47.36
C GLN A 334 -40.75 58.22 -48.82
N GLY A 335 -41.38 57.54 -49.79
CA GLY A 335 -41.29 57.86 -51.22
C GLY A 335 -42.64 58.19 -51.83
N ASP A 336 -42.64 59.01 -52.89
CA ASP A 336 -43.81 59.57 -53.56
C ASP A 336 -44.93 58.54 -53.84
N SER A 337 -46.16 58.96 -53.55
CA SER A 337 -47.35 58.11 -53.40
C SER A 337 -47.90 57.63 -54.75
N ASN A 338 -47.64 56.37 -55.15
CA ASN A 338 -48.57 55.47 -55.89
C ASN A 338 -47.95 54.20 -56.54
N SER A 339 -46.72 53.78 -56.24
CA SER A 339 -46.19 52.50 -56.76
C SER A 339 -46.44 51.33 -55.80
N TYR A 340 -47.20 50.32 -56.26
CA TYR A 340 -47.41 49.05 -55.55
C TYR A 340 -47.15 47.88 -56.49
N ASN A 341 -46.60 46.79 -55.96
CA ASN A 341 -46.41 45.55 -56.69
C ASN A 341 -47.41 44.51 -56.17
N VAL A 342 -47.87 43.57 -57.01
CA VAL A 342 -48.79 42.49 -56.59
C VAL A 342 -48.20 41.14 -57.00
N ARG A 343 -48.03 40.23 -56.04
CA ARG A 343 -47.65 38.83 -56.27
C ARG A 343 -48.80 37.92 -55.88
N ARG A 344 -49.18 36.99 -56.76
CA ARG A 344 -50.16 35.93 -56.45
C ARG A 344 -49.43 34.63 -56.19
N THR A 345 -49.88 33.88 -55.18
CA THR A 345 -49.36 32.57 -54.82
C THR A 345 -50.52 31.63 -54.48
N GLU A 346 -50.41 30.36 -54.84
CA GLU A 346 -51.36 29.34 -54.39
C GLU A 346 -50.96 28.74 -53.04
N GLY A 347 -49.77 29.10 -52.52
CA GLY A 347 -49.27 28.69 -51.21
C GLY A 347 -49.47 29.76 -50.12
N PHE A 348 -49.21 29.38 -48.86
CA PHE A 348 -49.39 30.27 -47.69
C PHE A 348 -48.16 31.14 -47.37
N SER A 349 -47.12 31.13 -48.22
CA SER A 349 -45.90 31.92 -48.04
C SER A 349 -45.42 32.50 -49.38
N VAL A 350 -44.89 33.72 -49.36
CA VAL A 350 -44.26 34.37 -50.52
C VAL A 350 -43.03 35.16 -50.05
N THR A 351 -41.90 34.97 -50.72
CA THR A 351 -40.70 35.81 -50.51
C THR A 351 -40.84 37.06 -51.37
N LEU A 352 -40.45 38.22 -50.86
CA LEU A 352 -40.40 39.47 -51.62
C LEU A 352 -38.93 39.81 -51.90
N ASP A 353 -38.52 39.68 -53.15
CA ASP A 353 -37.14 39.87 -53.60
C ASP A 353 -36.94 41.30 -54.15
N ASP A 354 -35.69 41.71 -54.37
CA ASP A 354 -35.31 43.01 -54.95
C ASP A 354 -35.77 44.25 -54.15
N LEU A 355 -35.84 44.13 -52.82
CA LEU A 355 -36.16 45.23 -51.93
C LEU A 355 -34.93 46.11 -51.65
N ALA A 356 -35.13 47.42 -51.55
CA ALA A 356 -34.07 48.35 -51.16
C ALA A 356 -33.63 48.08 -49.72
N PRO A 357 -32.32 48.13 -49.40
CA PRO A 357 -31.83 47.95 -48.03
C PRO A 357 -32.23 49.13 -47.13
N ASP A 358 -32.33 48.87 -45.82
CA ASP A 358 -32.73 49.84 -44.79
C ASP A 358 -34.01 50.64 -45.11
N THR A 359 -35.01 49.95 -45.68
CA THR A 359 -36.25 50.58 -46.16
C THR A 359 -37.46 49.89 -45.56
N ILE A 360 -38.43 50.69 -45.08
CA ILE A 360 -39.70 50.20 -44.51
C ILE A 360 -40.73 49.99 -45.63
N TYR A 361 -41.21 48.76 -45.76
CA TYR A 361 -42.24 48.34 -46.69
C TYR A 361 -43.55 48.01 -45.99
N LEU A 362 -44.67 48.38 -46.62
CA LEU A 362 -46.02 48.09 -46.14
C LEU A 362 -46.59 46.89 -46.90
N VAL A 363 -46.94 45.81 -46.23
CA VAL A 363 -47.41 44.56 -46.85
C VAL A 363 -48.85 44.25 -46.45
N GLN A 364 -49.68 43.96 -47.45
CA GLN A 364 -51.07 43.53 -47.25
C GLN A 364 -51.33 42.20 -47.98
N VAL A 365 -52.01 41.26 -47.33
CA VAL A 365 -52.36 39.95 -47.90
C VAL A 365 -53.86 39.85 -48.07
N GLN A 366 -54.33 39.40 -49.22
CA GLN A 366 -55.74 39.25 -49.53
C GLN A 366 -56.03 37.85 -50.09
N ALA A 367 -57.00 37.16 -49.49
CA ALA A 367 -57.49 35.89 -50.00
C ALA A 367 -58.46 36.12 -51.18
N LEU A 368 -58.31 35.39 -52.29
CA LEU A 368 -59.23 35.45 -53.43
C LEU A 368 -60.15 34.23 -53.43
N THR A 369 -61.44 34.47 -53.64
CA THR A 369 -62.47 33.41 -53.76
C THR A 369 -63.14 33.48 -55.14
N GLN A 370 -63.81 32.41 -55.60
CA GLN A 370 -64.44 32.38 -56.93
C GLN A 370 -65.56 33.42 -57.12
N GLU A 371 -66.11 34.01 -56.05
CA GLU A 371 -67.14 35.08 -56.13
C GLU A 371 -66.55 36.51 -56.08
N GLY A 372 -65.22 36.66 -56.03
CA GLY A 372 -64.55 37.97 -56.00
C GLY A 372 -63.57 38.14 -54.83
N GLN A 373 -63.12 39.38 -54.64
CA GLN A 373 -62.13 39.79 -53.63
C GLN A 373 -62.58 39.41 -52.20
N GLY A 374 -61.83 38.53 -51.54
CA GLY A 374 -62.04 38.18 -50.12
C GLY A 374 -61.45 39.22 -49.16
N ALA A 375 -61.60 38.98 -47.85
CA ALA A 375 -61.15 39.89 -46.80
C ALA A 375 -59.62 40.08 -46.81
N GLY A 376 -59.16 41.33 -46.85
CA GLY A 376 -57.75 41.69 -46.74
C GLY A 376 -57.27 41.70 -45.28
N SER A 377 -56.01 41.33 -45.07
CA SER A 377 -55.32 41.50 -43.80
C SER A 377 -55.14 42.98 -43.46
N LYS A 378 -54.82 43.29 -42.19
CA LYS A 378 -54.27 44.59 -41.82
C LYS A 378 -52.92 44.80 -42.52
N VAL A 379 -52.56 46.04 -42.79
CA VAL A 379 -51.25 46.41 -43.35
C VAL A 379 -50.17 46.20 -42.28
N HIS A 380 -49.09 45.51 -42.63
CA HIS A 380 -47.96 45.24 -41.75
C HIS A 380 -46.70 45.94 -42.27
N GLU A 381 -45.89 46.50 -41.36
CA GLU A 381 -44.65 47.20 -41.71
C GLU A 381 -43.43 46.29 -41.50
N PHE A 382 -42.55 46.21 -42.50
CA PHE A 382 -41.32 45.42 -42.44
C PHE A 382 -40.13 46.25 -42.92
N GLN A 383 -39.04 46.28 -42.15
CA GLN A 383 -37.80 46.99 -42.50
C GLN A 383 -36.75 46.00 -43.01
N THR A 384 -36.14 46.31 -44.16
CA THR A 384 -35.02 45.53 -44.72
C THR A 384 -33.70 45.84 -44.03
N LEU A 385 -32.77 44.89 -43.97
CA LEU A 385 -31.46 45.10 -43.33
C LEU A 385 -30.57 46.07 -44.14
N SER A 386 -29.70 46.81 -43.46
CA SER A 386 -28.72 47.70 -44.08
C SER A 386 -27.56 46.92 -44.72
N THR A 387 -27.13 47.34 -45.90
CA THR A 387 -25.93 46.82 -46.57
C THR A 387 -24.69 47.58 -46.11
N GLU A 388 -24.13 47.21 -44.95
CA GLU A 388 -22.70 47.46 -44.71
C GLU A 388 -21.89 46.23 -45.14
N GLY A 389 -20.96 46.52 -46.04
CA GLY A 389 -20.09 45.55 -46.69
C GLY A 389 -19.27 44.73 -45.70
N SER A 390 -19.25 43.44 -45.99
CA SER A 390 -18.25 42.45 -45.61
C SER A 390 -16.85 43.05 -45.41
N SER A 391 -16.50 43.33 -44.16
CA SER A 391 -15.14 43.62 -43.72
C SER A 391 -14.67 42.54 -42.76
N ASN A 392 -14.48 41.33 -43.28
CA ASN A 392 -13.67 40.32 -42.58
C ASN A 392 -12.19 40.67 -42.74
N MET A 393 -11.75 41.68 -41.97
CA MET A 393 -10.34 41.83 -41.59
C MET A 393 -10.03 40.74 -40.57
N ALA A 394 -9.79 39.53 -41.06
CA ALA A 394 -9.07 38.52 -40.31
C ALA A 394 -7.60 38.95 -40.23
N VAL A 395 -7.04 38.87 -39.02
CA VAL A 395 -5.62 38.99 -38.68
C VAL A 395 -5.09 40.44 -38.67
N ILE A 396 -5.18 41.09 -37.50
CA ILE A 396 -4.08 41.76 -36.77
C ILE A 396 -4.67 42.19 -35.41
N GLY A 397 -4.26 41.49 -34.36
CA GLY A 397 -4.78 41.69 -33.00
C GLY A 397 -4.41 40.56 -32.03
N GLY A 398 -3.88 39.45 -32.55
CA GLY A 398 -3.44 38.28 -31.77
C GLY A 398 -1.96 38.22 -31.45
N VAL A 399 -1.18 39.30 -31.58
CA VAL A 399 0.28 39.25 -31.31
C VAL A 399 0.61 39.76 -29.90
N ALA A 400 -0.13 40.74 -29.35
CA ALA A 400 0.17 41.26 -28.02
C ALA A 400 -0.28 40.33 -26.89
N VAL A 401 -1.48 39.74 -26.98
CA VAL A 401 -2.04 38.91 -25.91
C VAL A 401 -1.38 37.53 -25.86
N GLY A 402 -1.04 36.95 -27.02
CA GLY A 402 -0.34 35.66 -27.09
C GLY A 402 1.11 35.72 -26.59
N VAL A 403 1.83 36.81 -26.89
CA VAL A 403 3.20 37.01 -26.39
C VAL A 403 3.20 37.27 -24.88
N VAL A 404 2.23 38.02 -24.36
CA VAL A 404 2.09 38.24 -22.91
C VAL A 404 1.72 36.93 -22.18
N LEU A 405 0.81 36.12 -22.74
CA LEU A 405 0.45 34.83 -22.15
C LEU A 405 1.63 33.84 -22.15
N LEU A 406 2.42 33.80 -23.24
CA LEU A 406 3.63 32.96 -23.33
C LEU A 406 4.75 33.45 -22.41
N LEU A 407 4.93 34.75 -22.22
CA LEU A 407 5.89 35.29 -21.26
C LEU A 407 5.46 35.06 -19.80
N VAL A 408 4.16 35.08 -19.51
CA VAL A 408 3.61 34.72 -18.19
C VAL A 408 3.78 33.22 -17.91
N LEU A 409 3.52 32.35 -18.89
CA LEU A 409 3.71 30.90 -18.74
C LEU A 409 5.20 30.53 -18.64
N ALA A 410 6.09 31.20 -19.39
CA ALA A 410 7.54 31.04 -19.25
C ALA A 410 8.05 31.60 -17.91
N GLY A 411 7.46 32.70 -17.41
CA GLY A 411 7.75 33.26 -16.09
C GLY A 411 7.32 32.32 -14.95
N ILE A 412 6.14 31.69 -15.06
CA ILE A 412 5.65 30.69 -14.10
C ILE A 412 6.53 29.42 -14.17
N GLY A 413 6.91 28.98 -15.37
CA GLY A 413 7.86 27.87 -15.55
C GLY A 413 9.24 28.16 -14.96
N PHE A 414 9.78 29.37 -15.15
CA PHE A 414 11.05 29.81 -14.57
C PHE A 414 10.94 29.99 -13.04
N PHE A 415 9.79 30.43 -12.52
CA PHE A 415 9.54 30.55 -11.08
C PHE A 415 9.41 29.18 -10.40
N ILE A 416 8.76 28.21 -11.03
CA ILE A 416 8.68 26.82 -10.56
C ILE A 416 10.05 26.13 -10.68
N HIS A 417 10.83 26.41 -11.74
CA HIS A 417 12.19 25.89 -11.90
C HIS A 417 13.17 26.53 -10.90
N ARG A 418 13.06 27.84 -10.60
CA ARG A 418 13.81 28.50 -9.51
C ARG A 418 13.38 28.01 -8.13
N ARG A 419 12.09 27.72 -7.90
CA ARG A 419 11.65 27.08 -6.65
C ARG A 419 12.17 25.65 -6.53
N ARG A 420 12.19 24.84 -7.61
CA ARG A 420 12.77 23.48 -7.59
C ARG A 420 14.30 23.45 -7.44
N LYS A 421 15.02 24.48 -7.93
CA LYS A 421 16.48 24.63 -7.66
C LYS A 421 16.78 25.27 -6.30
N SER A 422 15.93 26.17 -5.80
CA SER A 422 16.06 26.77 -4.46
C SER A 422 15.64 25.82 -3.33
N LEU A 423 14.75 24.85 -3.60
CA LEU A 423 14.37 23.78 -2.67
C LEU A 423 15.41 22.65 -2.55
N ARG A 424 16.49 22.69 -3.35
CA ARG A 424 17.57 21.68 -3.30
C ARG A 424 18.88 22.19 -2.71
N THR A 425 18.94 23.43 -2.20
CA THR A 425 20.21 23.99 -1.69
C THR A 425 20.10 24.85 -0.43
N ARG A 426 19.02 24.77 0.37
CA ARG A 426 19.03 25.33 1.73
C ARG A 426 17.87 24.83 2.60
N GLN A 427 18.03 23.64 3.18
CA GLN A 427 17.39 23.31 4.46
C GLN A 427 18.43 22.62 5.34
N SER A 428 19.35 23.45 5.83
CA SER A 428 20.33 23.18 6.88
C SER A 428 20.12 24.27 7.92
N SER A 429 19.87 23.86 9.17
CA SER A 429 19.73 24.62 10.44
C SER A 429 18.65 25.70 10.50
N GLU A 430 17.87 25.94 11.56
CA GLU A 430 17.62 25.42 12.92
C GLU A 430 16.39 26.30 13.37
N ASP A 431 15.39 25.90 14.16
CA ASP A 431 15.47 25.70 15.60
C ASP A 431 14.07 25.43 16.21
N VAL A 432 14.06 24.67 17.31
CA VAL A 432 13.17 24.78 18.48
C VAL A 432 11.67 24.53 18.30
N TYR A 433 11.23 23.31 18.62
CA TYR A 433 10.19 23.05 19.63
C TYR A 433 10.15 21.54 19.92
N PHE A 434 10.98 21.05 20.83
CA PHE A 434 10.61 20.04 21.83
C PHE A 434 11.74 19.91 22.88
N SER A 435 11.92 20.98 23.66
CA SER A 435 12.44 20.84 25.01
C SER A 435 11.26 20.51 25.92
N LYS A 436 11.04 19.21 26.17
CA LYS A 436 10.47 18.75 27.43
C LYS A 436 11.08 17.40 27.80
N SER A 437 12.33 17.48 28.25
CA SER A 437 12.85 16.52 29.21
C SER A 437 12.13 16.78 30.54
N GLU A 438 11.11 16.00 30.84
CA GLU A 438 10.83 15.52 32.21
C GLU A 438 9.77 14.42 32.17
N GLN A 439 10.16 13.25 32.69
CA GLN A 439 9.37 12.05 32.99
C GLN A 439 8.92 11.16 31.82
N LEU A 440 9.89 10.60 31.10
CA LEU A 440 9.80 9.18 30.74
C LEU A 440 11.03 8.50 31.33
N LYS A 441 10.83 7.75 32.41
CA LYS A 441 11.83 6.79 32.90
C LYS A 441 12.26 5.95 31.70
N PRO A 442 13.57 5.67 31.52
CA PRO A 442 14.01 4.83 30.42
C PRO A 442 13.31 3.49 30.55
N LEU A 443 12.50 3.13 29.54
CA LEU A 443 11.97 1.78 29.41
C LEU A 443 13.18 0.85 29.34
N LYS A 444 13.42 0.10 30.42
CA LYS A 444 14.36 -1.02 30.43
C LYS A 444 13.91 -1.98 29.34
N THR A 445 14.57 -1.96 28.20
CA THR A 445 14.35 -2.85 27.05
C THR A 445 14.74 -4.30 27.34
N TYR A 446 15.25 -4.58 28.54
CA TYR A 446 15.49 -5.92 29.05
C TYR A 446 15.11 -5.98 30.54
N VAL A 447 14.13 -6.84 30.85
CA VAL A 447 13.74 -7.18 32.22
C VAL A 447 14.28 -8.58 32.50
N ASP A 448 15.31 -8.67 33.34
CA ASP A 448 15.87 -9.95 33.77
C ASP A 448 14.87 -10.66 34.71
N PRO A 449 14.34 -11.85 34.36
CA PRO A 449 13.44 -12.61 35.23
C PRO A 449 14.03 -12.92 36.60
N HIS A 450 15.37 -12.87 36.74
CA HIS A 450 16.06 -13.10 38.01
C HIS A 450 16.03 -11.91 38.98
N THR A 451 15.48 -10.76 38.58
CA THR A 451 15.31 -9.60 39.48
C THR A 451 13.99 -9.59 40.26
N TYR A 452 13.10 -10.57 40.03
CA TYR A 452 11.84 -10.70 40.77
C TYR A 452 11.86 -11.93 41.68
N GLU A 453 11.67 -11.71 42.99
CA GLU A 453 11.54 -12.78 43.99
C GLU A 453 10.20 -13.54 43.89
N ASP A 454 9.19 -12.98 43.19
CA ASP A 454 7.88 -13.60 42.95
C ASP A 454 7.45 -13.53 41.45
N PRO A 455 7.30 -14.67 40.76
CA PRO A 455 6.89 -14.73 39.36
C PRO A 455 5.47 -14.20 39.08
N ASN A 456 4.54 -14.28 40.03
CA ASN A 456 3.17 -13.82 39.82
C ASN A 456 3.08 -12.29 39.75
N GLN A 457 3.92 -11.60 40.53
CA GLN A 457 4.01 -10.15 40.51
C GLN A 457 4.72 -9.62 39.26
N ALA A 458 5.67 -10.39 38.71
CA ALA A 458 6.35 -10.07 37.46
C ALA A 458 5.40 -10.12 36.26
N VAL A 459 4.55 -11.14 36.18
CA VAL A 459 3.53 -11.28 35.13
C VAL A 459 2.48 -10.17 35.23
N LEU A 460 2.01 -9.84 36.43
CA LEU A 460 1.03 -8.78 36.64
C LEU A 460 1.56 -7.42 36.15
N LYS A 461 2.80 -7.05 36.51
CA LYS A 461 3.44 -5.79 36.07
C LYS A 461 3.70 -5.75 34.56
N PHE A 462 4.10 -6.89 33.97
CA PHE A 462 4.29 -7.02 32.52
C PHE A 462 2.99 -6.80 31.74
N THR A 463 1.86 -7.33 32.23
CA THR A 463 0.56 -7.19 31.57
C THR A 463 -0.08 -5.80 31.68
N THR A 464 0.34 -4.98 32.66
CA THR A 464 -0.20 -3.63 32.88
C THR A 464 0.56 -2.51 32.15
N GLU A 465 1.80 -2.74 31.72
CA GLU A 465 2.65 -1.69 31.14
C GLU A 465 2.51 -1.49 29.62
N ILE A 466 1.83 -2.40 28.90
CA ILE A 466 1.72 -2.33 27.44
C ILE A 466 0.24 -2.17 27.05
N HIS A 467 -0.17 -0.94 26.73
CA HIS A 467 -1.52 -0.70 26.22
C HIS A 467 -1.68 -1.31 24.80
N PRO A 468 -2.80 -2.00 24.49
CA PRO A 468 -2.98 -2.69 23.19
C PRO A 468 -2.83 -1.79 21.96
N SER A 469 -3.14 -0.50 22.10
CA SER A 469 -2.99 0.49 21.02
C SER A 469 -1.53 0.85 20.70
N CYS A 470 -0.57 0.44 21.52
CA CYS A 470 0.87 0.65 21.31
C CYS A 470 1.55 -0.57 20.65
N VAL A 471 0.82 -1.67 20.43
CA VAL A 471 1.34 -2.88 19.81
C VAL A 471 1.07 -2.82 18.30
N THR A 472 2.12 -2.61 17.51
CA THR A 472 2.04 -2.67 16.04
C THR A 472 2.84 -3.84 15.49
N ARG A 473 2.24 -4.60 14.57
CA ARG A 473 2.84 -5.78 13.95
C ARG A 473 3.80 -5.35 12.83
N GLN A 474 5.09 -5.25 13.13
CA GLN A 474 6.10 -4.86 12.14
C GLN A 474 6.53 -6.02 11.20
N LYS A 475 6.52 -7.29 11.65
CA LYS A 475 6.96 -8.43 10.83
C LYS A 475 6.41 -9.78 11.35
N VAL A 476 6.21 -10.74 10.45
CA VAL A 476 5.92 -12.15 10.77
C VAL A 476 7.20 -12.97 10.54
N ILE A 477 7.66 -13.70 11.56
CA ILE A 477 8.89 -14.50 11.48
C ILE A 477 8.52 -15.95 11.09
N GLY A 478 9.05 -16.40 9.96
CA GLY A 478 8.99 -17.80 9.50
C GLY A 478 8.30 -17.98 8.15
N ALA A 479 9.02 -17.67 7.07
CA ALA A 479 8.74 -18.17 5.72
C ALA A 479 10.09 -18.39 5.01
N ASP A 480 10.52 -19.65 4.94
CA ASP A 480 11.41 -20.26 3.94
C ASP A 480 12.69 -19.55 3.47
N LYS A 481 13.44 -18.91 4.36
CA LYS A 481 14.85 -18.54 4.09
C LYS A 481 15.75 -18.93 5.27
N PRO A 482 16.99 -19.43 5.02
CA PRO A 482 17.95 -19.68 6.09
C PRO A 482 18.24 -18.37 6.82
N MET A 483 18.15 -18.45 8.14
CA MET A 483 18.20 -17.33 9.06
C MET A 483 19.61 -16.76 9.14
N MET A 484 19.83 -15.54 8.63
CA MET A 484 20.98 -14.71 9.01
C MET A 484 20.52 -13.81 10.16
N ILE A 485 20.80 -14.21 11.40
CA ILE A 485 20.76 -13.29 12.53
C ILE A 485 22.03 -12.44 12.41
N ILE A 486 21.89 -11.20 11.94
CA ILE A 486 22.85 -10.17 12.33
C ILE A 486 22.27 -9.55 13.59
N THR A 487 22.97 -9.68 14.71
CA THR A 487 23.01 -8.62 15.71
C THR A 487 24.38 -8.61 16.35
N GLU A 488 24.95 -7.43 16.41
CA GLU A 488 25.89 -6.97 17.45
C GLU A 488 25.57 -7.67 18.78
N TYR A 489 26.61 -8.16 19.48
CA TYR A 489 26.59 -9.09 20.64
C TYR A 489 26.63 -10.59 20.32
N MET A 490 27.82 -11.08 19.97
CA MET A 490 28.21 -12.49 20.18
C MET A 490 29.63 -12.55 20.78
N GLU A 491 29.78 -12.22 22.06
CA GLU A 491 31.00 -12.50 22.83
C GLU A 491 30.92 -13.90 23.50
N ASN A 492 32.10 -14.51 23.75
CA ASN A 492 32.31 -15.69 24.61
C ASN A 492 31.88 -17.07 24.09
N GLY A 493 32.34 -17.49 22.90
CA GLY A 493 32.17 -18.88 22.44
C GLY A 493 30.71 -19.27 22.15
N ALA A 494 29.84 -18.28 22.00
CA ALA A 494 28.41 -18.47 21.81
C ALA A 494 28.04 -19.03 20.43
N LEU A 495 28.89 -18.93 19.40
CA LEU A 495 28.62 -19.53 18.09
C LEU A 495 28.57 -21.06 18.17
N ASP A 496 29.48 -21.68 18.93
CA ASP A 496 29.45 -23.13 19.18
C ASP A 496 28.22 -23.50 20.04
N LYS A 497 27.89 -22.69 21.08
CA LYS A 497 26.63 -22.88 21.83
C LYS A 497 25.38 -22.73 20.96
N PHE A 498 25.34 -21.74 20.08
CA PHE A 498 24.22 -21.46 19.18
C PHE A 498 24.06 -22.54 18.12
N LEU A 499 25.16 -22.99 17.50
CA LEU A 499 25.16 -24.11 16.56
C LEU A 499 24.77 -25.41 17.26
N ARG A 500 25.19 -25.64 18.52
CA ARG A 500 24.72 -26.77 19.34
C ARG A 500 23.24 -26.67 19.69
N VAL A 501 22.73 -25.49 19.99
CA VAL A 501 21.29 -25.24 20.25
C VAL A 501 20.47 -25.47 18.97
N MET A 502 20.92 -24.95 17.83
CA MET A 502 20.28 -25.16 16.54
C MET A 502 20.30 -26.64 16.11
N LYS A 503 21.42 -27.33 16.35
CA LYS A 503 21.52 -28.77 16.15
C LYS A 503 20.58 -29.53 17.08
N ALA A 504 20.53 -29.19 18.38
CA ALA A 504 19.61 -29.79 19.34
C ALA A 504 18.15 -29.59 18.92
N ILE A 505 17.75 -28.37 18.49
CA ILE A 505 16.39 -28.07 18.03
C ILE A 505 16.01 -28.88 16.78
N ASN A 506 16.95 -29.04 15.84
CA ASN A 506 16.77 -29.88 14.64
C ASN A 506 16.71 -31.38 14.96
N ASP A 507 17.45 -31.82 15.97
CA ASP A 507 17.42 -33.20 16.50
C ASP A 507 16.19 -33.46 17.40
N GLY A 508 15.24 -32.51 17.48
CA GLY A 508 13.96 -32.65 18.16
C GLY A 508 13.92 -32.14 19.60
N PHE A 509 15.01 -31.54 20.10
CA PHE A 509 15.04 -30.96 21.45
C PHE A 509 14.03 -29.82 21.60
N ARG A 510 13.27 -29.84 22.69
CA ARG A 510 12.32 -28.79 23.09
C ARG A 510 12.50 -28.50 24.58
N LEU A 511 12.10 -27.30 25.01
CA LEU A 511 12.16 -26.91 26.41
C LEU A 511 11.38 -27.93 27.26
N PRO A 512 11.97 -28.43 28.36
CA PRO A 512 11.26 -29.34 29.25
C PRO A 512 10.01 -28.64 29.82
N THR A 513 9.03 -29.43 30.22
CA THR A 513 7.83 -28.96 30.92
C THR A 513 8.21 -27.99 32.05
N PRO A 514 7.70 -26.75 32.05
CA PRO A 514 7.85 -25.85 33.20
C PRO A 514 7.27 -26.51 34.45
N MET A 515 7.87 -26.24 35.61
CA MET A 515 7.39 -26.77 36.89
C MET A 515 5.93 -26.39 37.12
N ASP A 516 5.13 -27.35 37.57
CA ASP A 516 3.71 -27.20 37.88
C ASP A 516 2.83 -26.77 36.68
N CYS A 517 3.29 -27.01 35.44
CA CYS A 517 2.53 -26.72 34.23
C CYS A 517 1.41 -27.77 33.99
N PRO A 518 0.14 -27.35 33.86
CA PRO A 518 -0.94 -28.23 33.47
C PRO A 518 -0.68 -28.90 32.12
N SER A 519 -0.96 -30.19 32.00
CA SER A 519 -0.76 -30.99 30.79
C SER A 519 -1.45 -30.36 29.57
N ALA A 520 -2.64 -29.78 29.75
CA ALA A 520 -3.36 -29.13 28.66
C ALA A 520 -2.63 -27.89 28.11
N ILE A 521 -1.98 -27.10 28.98
CA ILE A 521 -1.20 -25.93 28.57
C ILE A 521 0.10 -26.36 27.90
N TYR A 522 0.77 -27.37 28.46
CA TYR A 522 2.00 -27.87 27.87
C TYR A 522 1.77 -28.46 26.47
N GLN A 523 0.69 -29.20 26.27
CA GLN A 523 0.33 -29.73 24.95
C GLN A 523 0.05 -28.61 23.94
N LEU A 524 -0.63 -27.53 24.35
CA LEU A 524 -0.83 -26.35 23.50
C LEU A 524 0.50 -25.69 23.12
N MET A 525 1.45 -25.57 24.06
CA MET A 525 2.80 -25.07 23.78
C MET A 525 3.53 -25.96 22.76
N MET A 526 3.44 -27.29 22.90
CA MET A 526 4.06 -28.25 21.98
C MET A 526 3.43 -28.20 20.57
N GLN A 527 2.12 -27.98 20.46
CA GLN A 527 1.44 -27.77 19.18
C GLN A 527 1.91 -26.48 18.47
N CYS A 528 2.17 -25.42 19.23
CA CYS A 528 2.76 -24.19 18.70
C CYS A 528 4.22 -24.40 18.22
N TRP A 529 4.91 -25.41 18.74
CA TRP A 529 6.30 -25.76 18.41
C TRP A 529 6.47 -26.87 17.37
N GLN A 530 5.40 -27.22 16.64
CA GLN A 530 5.47 -28.15 15.52
C GLN A 530 6.46 -27.68 14.45
N GLN A 531 7.27 -28.59 13.90
CA GLN A 531 8.27 -28.26 12.89
C GLN A 531 7.62 -27.72 11.61
N GLU A 532 6.58 -28.39 11.14
CA GLU A 532 5.78 -27.97 9.98
C GLU A 532 4.83 -26.82 10.33
N ARG A 533 4.94 -25.71 9.59
CA ARG A 533 4.10 -24.51 9.79
C ARG A 533 2.60 -24.80 9.67
N ALA A 534 2.22 -25.65 8.72
CA ALA A 534 0.82 -25.99 8.45
C ALA A 534 0.14 -26.75 9.60
N ARG A 535 0.93 -27.36 10.50
CA ARG A 535 0.42 -28.13 11.66
C ARG A 535 0.31 -27.30 12.94
N ARG A 536 0.76 -26.05 12.93
CA ARG A 536 0.65 -25.14 14.08
C ARG A 536 -0.77 -24.56 14.13
N PRO A 537 -1.38 -24.45 15.33
CA PRO A 537 -2.71 -23.86 15.47
C PRO A 537 -2.69 -22.38 15.06
N LYS A 538 -3.77 -21.89 14.44
CA LYS A 538 -3.89 -20.46 14.14
C LYS A 538 -4.19 -19.71 15.43
N PHE A 539 -3.92 -18.41 15.43
CA PHE A 539 -4.15 -17.58 16.62
C PHE A 539 -5.58 -17.65 17.15
N ALA A 540 -6.58 -17.69 16.26
CA ALA A 540 -7.99 -17.85 16.63
C ALA A 540 -8.25 -19.18 17.37
N ASP A 541 -7.60 -20.26 16.95
CA ASP A 541 -7.71 -21.58 17.58
C ASP A 541 -7.08 -21.58 18.97
N ILE A 542 -5.90 -20.94 19.13
CA ILE A 542 -5.21 -20.80 20.41
C ILE A 542 -6.09 -20.04 21.41
N VAL A 543 -6.68 -18.91 20.99
CA VAL A 543 -7.59 -18.12 21.84
C VAL A 543 -8.82 -18.95 22.24
N SER A 544 -9.42 -19.69 21.31
CA SER A 544 -10.56 -20.57 21.60
C SER A 544 -10.20 -21.70 22.59
N ILE A 545 -9.01 -22.29 22.47
CA ILE A 545 -8.53 -23.34 23.38
C ILE A 545 -8.30 -22.78 24.78
N LEU A 546 -7.63 -21.63 24.91
CA LEU A 546 -7.40 -20.99 26.21
C LEU A 546 -8.71 -20.59 26.89
N ASP A 547 -9.65 -20.06 26.13
CA ASP A 547 -10.98 -19.67 26.62
C ASP A 547 -11.79 -20.89 27.11
N LYS A 548 -11.67 -22.04 26.44
CA LYS A 548 -12.24 -23.32 26.93
C LYS A 548 -11.57 -23.81 28.22
N LEU A 549 -10.25 -23.66 28.35
CA LEU A 549 -9.50 -24.05 29.56
C LEU A 549 -9.85 -23.16 30.77
N ILE A 550 -10.07 -21.86 30.55
CA ILE A 550 -10.51 -20.91 31.59
C ILE A 550 -11.92 -21.28 32.10
N ARG A 551 -12.81 -21.73 31.21
CA ARG A 551 -14.19 -22.12 31.54
C ARG A 551 -14.30 -23.50 32.20
N ALA A 552 -13.24 -24.32 32.18
CA ALA A 552 -13.20 -25.67 32.73
C ALA A 552 -11.93 -25.92 33.57
N PRO A 553 -11.82 -25.33 34.79
CA PRO A 553 -10.59 -25.35 35.60
C PRO A 553 -10.15 -26.76 36.06
N GLU A 554 -11.07 -27.74 36.08
CA GLU A 554 -10.78 -29.15 36.38
C GLU A 554 -9.79 -29.77 35.37
N SER A 555 -9.81 -29.32 34.11
CA SER A 555 -8.90 -29.80 33.05
C SER A 555 -7.43 -29.42 33.27
N LEU A 556 -7.17 -28.48 34.19
CA LEU A 556 -5.82 -27.99 34.52
C LEU A 556 -5.19 -28.72 35.72
N LYS A 557 -5.92 -29.64 36.37
CA LYS A 557 -5.40 -30.38 37.53
C LYS A 557 -4.37 -31.45 37.15
N THR A 558 -4.51 -32.04 35.98
CA THR A 558 -3.54 -33.01 35.43
C THR A 558 -2.28 -32.30 35.00
N LEU A 559 -1.17 -32.56 35.69
CA LEU A 559 0.15 -32.02 35.37
C LEU A 559 0.79 -32.79 34.20
N ALA A 560 1.61 -32.10 33.41
CA ALA A 560 2.36 -32.73 32.32
C ALA A 560 3.41 -33.72 32.87
N ASP A 561 3.56 -34.88 32.22
CA ASP A 561 4.55 -35.89 32.61
C ASP A 561 5.98 -35.37 32.38
N PHE A 562 6.85 -35.58 33.37
CA PHE A 562 8.17 -34.99 33.45
C PHE A 562 9.23 -36.04 33.15
N ASP A 563 9.94 -35.94 32.02
CA ASP A 563 11.11 -36.78 31.74
C ASP A 563 12.38 -36.12 32.34
N PRO A 564 12.96 -36.67 33.43
CA PRO A 564 14.15 -36.12 34.07
C PRO A 564 15.40 -36.18 33.18
N ARG A 565 15.38 -36.99 32.10
CA ARG A 565 16.55 -37.21 31.22
C ARG A 565 16.77 -36.05 30.24
N VAL A 566 15.74 -35.25 29.96
CA VAL A 566 15.75 -34.19 28.94
C VAL A 566 16.21 -32.84 29.52
N SER A 567 15.91 -32.56 30.78
CA SER A 567 16.27 -31.32 31.47
C SER A 567 17.75 -31.29 31.95
N ILE A 568 18.40 -32.45 32.03
CA ILE A 568 19.79 -32.59 32.50
C ILE A 568 20.83 -32.52 31.35
N ARG A 569 20.40 -32.54 30.07
CA ARG A 569 21.28 -32.48 28.90
C ARG A 569 21.54 -31.07 28.34
N LEU A 570 21.63 -30.08 29.22
CA LEU A 570 22.36 -28.82 28.94
C LEU A 570 23.70 -28.87 29.70
N PRO A 571 24.80 -28.40 29.09
CA PRO A 571 26.15 -28.78 29.49
C PRO A 571 26.45 -28.25 30.89
N SER A 572 26.47 -29.13 31.89
CA SER A 572 27.23 -29.04 33.16
C SER A 572 26.85 -30.19 34.13
N THR A 573 26.82 -31.45 33.69
CA THR A 573 26.88 -32.58 34.65
C THR A 573 28.15 -33.39 34.55
N SER A 574 29.04 -33.05 33.63
CA SER A 574 30.44 -33.42 33.69
C SER A 574 31.23 -32.13 33.76
N GLY A 575 32.22 -32.06 34.64
CA GLY A 575 33.28 -31.07 34.50
C GLY A 575 33.86 -31.13 33.09
N SER A 576 34.58 -30.08 32.68
CA SER A 576 35.30 -30.05 31.41
C SER A 576 35.87 -31.44 31.08
N GLU A 577 35.44 -32.02 29.96
CA GLU A 577 35.91 -33.33 29.45
C GLU A 577 35.40 -34.62 30.16
N GLY A 578 34.16 -34.68 30.64
CA GLY A 578 33.60 -35.97 31.10
C GLY A 578 34.12 -36.42 32.48
N VAL A 579 34.75 -35.52 33.23
CA VAL A 579 35.32 -35.80 34.56
C VAL A 579 34.25 -35.55 35.65
N PRO A 580 34.05 -36.48 36.62
CA PRO A 580 33.13 -36.27 37.74
C PRO A 580 33.56 -35.12 38.65
N PHE A 581 32.61 -34.42 39.27
CA PHE A 581 32.86 -33.31 40.21
C PHE A 581 33.73 -33.77 41.39
N ARG A 582 34.81 -33.02 41.69
CA ARG A 582 35.80 -33.45 42.69
C ARG A 582 35.46 -33.00 44.11
N THR A 583 34.65 -31.94 44.26
CA THR A 583 34.21 -31.43 45.56
C THR A 583 32.72 -31.07 45.57
N VAL A 584 32.13 -31.04 46.76
CA VAL A 584 30.73 -30.64 46.97
C VAL A 584 30.52 -29.17 46.63
N SER A 585 31.53 -28.31 46.84
CA SER A 585 31.48 -26.90 46.48
C SER A 585 31.38 -26.67 44.97
N GLU A 586 32.16 -27.40 44.17
CA GLU A 586 32.15 -27.32 42.70
C GLU A 586 30.81 -27.81 42.12
N TRP A 587 30.28 -28.89 42.69
CA TRP A 587 28.95 -29.38 42.35
C TRP A 587 27.85 -28.36 42.67
N LEU A 588 27.84 -27.80 43.90
CA LEU A 588 26.86 -26.80 44.31
C LEU A 588 26.97 -25.51 43.48
N GLU A 589 28.19 -25.10 43.11
CA GLU A 589 28.42 -23.95 42.21
C GLU A 589 27.84 -24.20 40.81
N SER A 590 28.01 -25.41 40.27
CA SER A 590 27.47 -25.80 38.95
C SER A 590 25.93 -25.71 38.87
N ILE A 591 25.24 -25.98 39.98
CA ILE A 591 23.78 -25.87 40.08
C ILE A 591 23.32 -24.53 40.67
N LYS A 592 24.23 -23.55 40.85
CA LYS A 592 23.97 -22.23 41.46
C LYS A 592 23.36 -22.33 42.87
N MET A 593 23.84 -23.27 43.67
CA MET A 593 23.45 -23.52 45.06
C MET A 593 24.64 -23.38 46.04
N GLN A 594 25.66 -22.60 45.66
CA GLN A 594 26.90 -22.41 46.43
C GLN A 594 26.65 -21.90 47.87
N GLN A 595 25.56 -21.18 48.11
CA GLN A 595 25.14 -20.70 49.44
C GLN A 595 24.86 -21.81 50.45
N TYR A 596 24.64 -23.05 50.01
CA TYR A 596 24.43 -24.21 50.88
C TYR A 596 25.71 -24.99 51.19
N THR A 597 26.87 -24.56 50.69
CA THR A 597 28.15 -25.28 50.86
C THR A 597 28.46 -25.51 52.33
N GLU A 598 28.39 -24.47 53.16
CA GLU A 598 28.64 -24.58 54.61
C GLU A 598 27.64 -25.52 55.30
N HIS A 599 26.38 -25.53 54.86
CA HIS A 599 25.35 -26.42 55.41
C HIS A 599 25.64 -27.90 55.09
N PHE A 600 26.12 -28.20 53.88
CA PHE A 600 26.51 -29.55 53.48
C PHE A 600 27.79 -30.01 54.21
N LEU A 601 28.77 -29.13 54.34
CA LEU A 601 30.01 -29.42 55.08
C LEU A 601 29.74 -29.65 56.57
N ALA A 602 28.91 -28.81 57.21
CA ALA A 602 28.51 -28.95 58.61
C ALA A 602 27.71 -30.23 58.88
N ALA A 603 26.97 -30.73 57.89
CA ALA A 603 26.22 -31.99 57.97
C ALA A 603 27.08 -33.23 57.65
N GLY A 604 28.39 -33.08 57.44
CA GLY A 604 29.33 -34.19 57.21
C GLY A 604 29.45 -34.66 55.76
N TYR A 605 28.84 -33.94 54.81
CA TYR A 605 28.90 -34.23 53.37
C TYR A 605 30.10 -33.50 52.73
N THR A 606 31.30 -34.02 52.99
CA THR A 606 32.56 -33.43 52.51
C THR A 606 33.05 -33.98 51.17
N ALA A 607 32.42 -35.04 50.66
CA ALA A 607 32.75 -35.71 49.39
C ALA A 607 31.47 -36.01 48.58
N ILE A 608 31.57 -36.01 47.25
CA ILE A 608 30.42 -36.22 46.35
C ILE A 608 29.79 -37.61 46.54
N GLU A 609 30.59 -38.63 46.86
CA GLU A 609 30.14 -40.00 47.13
C GLU A 609 29.18 -40.06 48.32
N LYS A 610 29.46 -39.30 49.39
CA LYS A 610 28.59 -39.20 50.56
C LYS A 610 27.31 -38.42 50.26
N VAL A 611 27.38 -37.44 49.38
CA VAL A 611 26.23 -36.64 48.91
C VAL A 611 25.24 -37.51 48.14
N VAL A 612 25.73 -38.42 47.29
CA VAL A 612 24.90 -39.38 46.55
C VAL A 612 24.11 -40.32 47.47
N GLN A 613 24.62 -40.62 48.67
CA GLN A 613 23.98 -41.51 49.65
C GLN A 613 23.06 -40.79 50.66
N MET A 614 22.89 -39.48 50.52
CA MET A 614 22.06 -38.65 51.40
C MET A 614 20.58 -39.04 51.36
N THR A 615 19.95 -39.14 52.54
CA THR A 615 18.53 -39.46 52.73
C THR A 615 17.73 -38.39 53.48
N ASN A 616 18.39 -37.43 54.15
CA ASN A 616 17.74 -36.36 54.92
C ASN A 616 17.92 -34.99 54.26
N GLU A 617 16.94 -34.09 54.39
CA GLU A 617 17.00 -32.71 53.87
C GLU A 617 17.94 -31.82 54.72
N ILE A 618 19.06 -31.36 54.14
CA ILE A 618 20.02 -30.47 54.84
C ILE A 618 19.46 -29.05 54.89
N GLY A 619 18.64 -28.72 55.89
CA GLY A 619 18.32 -27.34 56.29
C GLY A 619 17.80 -26.36 55.21
N VAL A 620 17.56 -26.82 53.98
CA VAL A 620 17.12 -26.01 52.85
C VAL A 620 15.63 -25.78 53.01
N ARG A 621 15.24 -24.56 53.41
CA ARG A 621 13.82 -24.23 53.68
C ARG A 621 13.02 -23.85 52.43
N LEU A 622 13.70 -23.53 51.33
CA LEU A 622 13.07 -23.08 50.08
C LEU A 622 12.71 -24.30 49.20
N PRO A 623 11.42 -24.55 48.89
CA PRO A 623 10.99 -25.73 48.14
C PRO A 623 11.64 -25.85 46.76
N GLY A 624 11.90 -24.72 46.09
CA GLY A 624 12.60 -24.69 44.80
C GLY A 624 14.07 -25.13 44.89
N HIS A 625 14.75 -24.78 45.98
CA HIS A 625 16.14 -25.18 46.21
C HIS A 625 16.23 -26.66 46.60
N GLN A 626 15.31 -27.14 47.45
CA GLN A 626 15.19 -28.57 47.78
C GLN A 626 15.01 -29.42 46.51
N LYS A 627 14.08 -29.04 45.64
CA LYS A 627 13.83 -29.74 44.37
C LYS A 627 15.04 -29.72 43.44
N ARG A 628 15.72 -28.57 43.27
CA ARG A 628 16.89 -28.45 42.39
C ARG A 628 18.07 -29.31 42.85
N ILE A 629 18.32 -29.36 44.16
CA ILE A 629 19.35 -30.21 44.76
C ILE A 629 18.97 -31.70 44.61
N ALA A 630 17.71 -32.06 44.87
CA ALA A 630 17.20 -33.43 44.72
C ALA A 630 17.30 -33.94 43.26
N TYR A 631 16.99 -33.10 42.27
CA TYR A 631 17.11 -33.47 40.86
C TYR A 631 18.57 -33.63 40.41
N SER A 632 19.48 -32.79 40.90
CA SER A 632 20.91 -32.95 40.63
C SER A 632 21.49 -34.22 41.27
N LEU A 633 21.03 -34.58 42.47
CA LEU A 633 21.37 -35.84 43.15
C LEU A 633 20.96 -37.08 42.35
N LEU A 634 19.79 -37.06 41.69
CA LEU A 634 19.34 -38.14 40.81
C LEU A 634 20.26 -38.30 39.60
N GLY A 635 20.70 -37.19 38.99
CA GLY A 635 21.66 -37.21 37.89
C GLY A 635 23.04 -37.74 38.30
N LEU A 636 23.51 -37.39 39.50
CA LEU A 636 24.76 -37.92 40.07
C LEU A 636 24.68 -39.42 40.36
N LYS A 637 23.54 -39.93 40.88
CA LYS A 637 23.31 -41.37 41.09
C LYS A 637 23.42 -42.18 39.80
N ASP A 638 22.89 -41.66 38.69
CA ASP A 638 22.92 -42.32 37.38
C ASP A 638 24.34 -42.35 36.79
N GLN A 639 25.14 -41.29 36.99
CA GLN A 639 26.56 -41.25 36.58
C GLN A 639 27.45 -42.22 37.35
N VAL A 640 27.27 -42.33 38.67
CA VAL A 640 28.01 -43.29 39.50
C VAL A 640 27.69 -44.74 39.09
N ASN A 641 26.43 -45.01 38.72
CA ASN A 641 26.00 -46.32 38.25
C ASN A 641 26.46 -46.67 36.82
N THR A 642 26.71 -45.68 35.96
CA THR A 642 27.12 -45.88 34.56
C THR A 642 28.63 -45.93 34.34
N VAL A 643 29.45 -45.37 35.25
CA VAL A 643 30.91 -45.34 35.14
C VAL A 643 31.60 -46.54 35.82
N GLY A 644 30.88 -47.39 36.57
CA GLY A 644 31.42 -48.64 37.09
C GLY A 644 32.58 -48.45 38.08
N ILE A 645 32.46 -47.49 39.01
CA ILE A 645 33.40 -47.34 40.12
C ILE A 645 32.86 -48.20 41.29
N PRO A 646 33.66 -49.15 41.84
CA PRO A 646 33.19 -50.00 42.94
C PRO A 646 32.97 -49.18 44.22
N ILE A 647 31.91 -49.54 44.95
CA ILE A 647 31.55 -49.04 46.29
C ILE A 647 32.58 -49.53 47.32
#